data_AF-A0A819A869-F1
#
_entry.id   AF-A0A819A869-F1
#
_cell.length_a   1.000
_cell.length_b   1.000
_cell.length_c   1.000
_cell.angle_alpha   90.00
_cell.angle_beta   90.00
_cell.angle_gamma   90.00
#
_symmetry.space_group_name_H-M   'P 1'
#
loop_
_entity.id
_entity.type
_entity.pdbx_description
1 polymer ?
#
loop_
_entity_poly.entity_id
_entity_poly.type
_entity_poly.pdbx_seq_one_letter_code
_entity_poly.pdbx_strand_id
1 'polypeptide(L)'
;MSFIWIVRFLFVFVLIVIIDGAETRVGALVNVDARSTVGVKYSDLPLDSWDLARALLNTKDDNFWRSLAVQQFRLTMNRLVFRPTYFPDTYPPKYRGTLSLTLDQFWEIKFLGPPKSVLIDSHYLIVRDFTFHVTLVTDSVSVVKSDDRLSNIGGSFLQDYTLPVDPMLLLQRTGTACMSENGWPPNSIDPEITEYYYDDTCKVEKPQAPEVVGCQQCHCQHPLPIISCVEALQAFVGRVNVSLNFTRIKYDKTTASKWRYPSEPSINSFGQVAPVNIFEYLPDLERYRIIYLYIEPNGCEIAERCVGGSGWRRLLVFSTTAPNFGTQELRLGSVSYFANGLQSELITKHHVFEYSPCHKHYHFSHYGSFALGNPTDQSNLTNTKRGFCLQAVYRHANAEWSPLHQEYYTCSLQGIPPGWQDTYQGGLRCQWIDITSINTSAQSYTTSLYSSLNPDGFLCEGTPQPDTWIRTEFNTTCCSGNGCCGESNLTQCCGGLPVERVGCETWNQAEEDNQSEMIVTLPLSGEGQVTEKCQNSSGSWGEKRDCGLKLHPKGKYLKCENPGQQVVLKQVATTDFYQVVRICEASVALRSGLACIWNASLTTVIISHRDKPRDIHFICPPPRDSVEIGGQFSVYYGPLFADLAFGDLSWSSID
;
A
#
# COMPACT_ATOMS: atom_id res chain seq x y z
N MET A 1 -2.06 -68.93 49.91
CA MET A 1 -2.39 -67.53 50.29
C MET A 1 -1.15 -66.68 50.06
N SER A 2 -1.11 -65.56 49.37
CA SER A 2 -1.88 -64.95 48.28
C SER A 2 -1.09 -63.67 47.96
N PHE A 3 -0.78 -63.48 46.68
CA PHE A 3 -0.53 -62.21 45.96
C PHE A 3 0.34 -61.11 46.61
N ILE A 4 1.51 -60.85 46.02
CA ILE A 4 2.11 -59.52 45.98
C ILE A 4 2.37 -59.18 44.51
N TRP A 5 1.68 -58.16 44.03
CA TRP A 5 1.81 -57.60 42.69
C TRP A 5 3.11 -56.78 42.57
N ILE A 6 3.82 -57.01 41.47
CA ILE A 6 4.95 -56.20 41.01
C ILE A 6 4.38 -54.92 40.39
N VAL A 7 4.70 -53.77 40.97
CA VAL A 7 4.54 -52.46 40.30
C VAL A 7 5.94 -51.94 39.99
N ARG A 8 6.33 -52.00 38.71
CA ARG A 8 7.49 -51.28 38.18
C ARG A 8 7.08 -49.82 37.97
N PHE A 9 7.59 -48.91 38.81
CA PHE A 9 7.63 -47.49 38.46
C PHE A 9 8.79 -47.27 37.49
N LEU A 10 8.48 -47.09 36.20
CA LEU A 10 9.38 -46.45 35.25
C LEU A 10 9.35 -44.94 35.54
N PHE A 11 10.41 -44.41 36.13
CA PHE A 11 10.69 -42.98 36.06
C PHE A 11 11.22 -42.68 34.65
N VAL A 12 10.34 -42.19 33.77
CA VAL A 12 10.77 -41.55 32.52
C VAL A 12 11.24 -40.15 32.89
N PHE A 13 12.56 -39.98 33.02
CA PHE A 13 13.17 -38.66 32.91
C PHE A 13 12.94 -38.18 31.47
N VAL A 14 11.98 -37.27 31.27
CA VAL A 14 11.89 -36.49 30.03
C VAL A 14 13.06 -35.52 30.06
N LEU A 15 14.20 -35.96 29.54
CA LEU A 15 15.27 -35.08 29.15
C LEU A 15 14.74 -34.31 27.93
N ILE A 16 14.31 -33.07 28.14
CA ILE A 16 14.11 -32.12 27.04
C ILE A 16 15.52 -31.83 26.51
N VAL A 17 15.97 -32.65 25.57
CA VAL A 17 17.11 -32.32 24.71
C VAL A 17 16.56 -31.29 23.74
N ILE A 18 16.84 -30.02 24.04
CA ILE A 18 16.77 -28.94 23.05
C ILE A 18 17.81 -29.32 22.00
N ILE A 19 17.34 -29.82 20.86
CA ILE A 19 18.20 -30.12 19.72
C ILE A 19 18.68 -28.78 19.16
N ASP A 20 20.01 -28.67 19.07
CA ASP A 20 20.78 -27.54 18.56
C ASP A 20 20.30 -27.06 17.19
N GLY A 21 20.18 -25.75 17.01
CA GLY A 21 19.81 -25.10 15.75
C GLY A 21 19.44 -23.62 15.86
N ALA A 22 19.18 -23.12 17.07
CA ALA A 22 19.04 -21.69 17.33
C ALA A 22 20.07 -21.30 18.40
N GLU A 23 21.09 -20.52 18.04
CA GLU A 23 21.75 -19.68 19.04
C GLU A 23 20.64 -19.02 19.86
N THR A 24 20.72 -19.10 21.19
CA THR A 24 19.79 -18.38 22.05
C THR A 24 19.95 -16.90 21.74
N ARG A 25 19.08 -16.36 20.86
CA ARG A 25 19.18 -14.97 20.41
C ARG A 25 19.03 -14.08 21.64
N VAL A 26 20.15 -13.51 22.09
CA VAL A 26 20.13 -12.59 23.22
C VAL A 26 19.32 -11.37 22.79
N GLY A 27 18.26 -11.10 23.54
CA GLY A 27 17.33 -10.03 23.23
C GLY A 27 17.93 -8.63 23.33
N ALA A 28 17.24 -7.68 22.73
CA ALA A 28 17.77 -6.38 22.38
C ALA A 28 16.62 -5.35 22.44
N LEU A 29 16.86 -4.21 23.09
CA LEU A 29 15.89 -3.11 23.15
C LEU A 29 16.48 -1.83 22.54
N VAL A 30 15.68 -1.14 21.71
CA VAL A 30 16.01 0.18 21.16
C VAL A 30 14.83 1.11 21.37
N ASN A 31 15.02 2.18 22.11
CA ASN A 31 14.02 3.24 22.23
C ASN A 31 14.10 4.14 21.00
N VAL A 32 12.93 4.54 20.49
CA VAL A 32 12.79 5.54 19.45
C VAL A 32 11.93 6.66 20.00
N ASP A 33 12.54 7.82 20.17
CA ASP A 33 11.90 9.00 20.76
C ASP A 33 11.91 10.15 19.75
N ALA A 34 10.81 10.90 19.69
CA ALA A 34 10.75 12.11 18.87
C ALA A 34 9.75 13.13 19.43
N ARG A 35 9.86 14.36 18.95
CA ARG A 35 8.88 15.42 19.16
C ARG A 35 8.52 16.02 17.82
N SER A 36 7.23 16.26 17.60
CA SER A 36 6.73 16.85 16.36
C SER A 36 5.46 17.67 16.62
N THR A 37 5.01 18.32 15.55
CA THR A 37 3.76 19.07 15.46
C THR A 37 2.98 18.52 14.26
N VAL A 38 1.74 18.10 14.49
CA VAL A 38 0.81 17.69 13.42
C VAL A 38 -0.35 18.66 13.35
N GLY A 39 -0.96 18.83 12.18
CA GLY A 39 -2.01 19.81 11.95
C GLY A 39 -2.94 19.48 10.81
N VAL A 40 -3.98 20.30 10.70
CA VAL A 40 -4.83 20.38 9.51
C VAL A 40 -4.72 21.79 8.96
N LYS A 41 -4.35 21.89 7.68
CA LYS A 41 -4.29 23.14 6.96
C LYS A 41 -5.71 23.52 6.54
N TYR A 42 -6.20 24.66 7.04
CA TYR A 42 -7.53 25.18 6.67
C TYR A 42 -7.46 26.39 5.75
N SER A 43 -6.26 26.95 5.50
CA SER A 43 -6.08 28.04 4.55
C SER A 43 -6.27 27.64 3.08
N ASP A 44 -6.46 26.35 2.79
CA ASP A 44 -6.94 25.87 1.48
C ASP A 44 -8.43 26.19 1.25
N LEU A 45 -9.17 26.47 2.33
CA LEU A 45 -10.63 26.67 2.29
C LEU A 45 -11.00 28.14 2.03
N PRO A 46 -12.23 28.43 1.56
CA PRO A 46 -12.75 29.78 1.43
C PRO A 46 -12.65 30.58 2.75
N LEU A 47 -12.24 31.85 2.66
CA LEU A 47 -11.96 32.69 3.84
C LEU A 47 -13.11 32.75 4.85
N ASP A 48 -14.35 32.82 4.35
CA ASP A 48 -15.57 32.90 5.14
C ASP A 48 -16.06 31.53 5.68
N SER A 49 -15.31 30.46 5.42
CA SER A 49 -15.45 29.14 6.07
C SER A 49 -14.44 28.91 7.19
N TRP A 50 -13.47 29.81 7.40
CA TRP A 50 -12.37 29.58 8.35
C TRP A 50 -12.85 29.49 9.80
N ASP A 51 -13.83 30.29 10.21
CA ASP A 51 -14.40 30.21 11.56
C ASP A 51 -15.03 28.84 11.83
N LEU A 52 -15.77 28.32 10.85
CA LEU A 52 -16.34 26.99 10.96
C LEU A 52 -15.26 25.91 10.97
N ALA A 53 -14.26 26.00 10.09
CA ALA A 53 -13.15 25.05 10.06
C ALA A 53 -12.44 24.97 11.42
N ARG A 54 -12.12 26.13 12.01
CA ARG A 54 -11.50 26.21 13.34
C ARG A 54 -12.41 25.63 14.41
N ALA A 55 -13.71 25.95 14.39
CA ALA A 55 -14.66 25.40 15.34
C ALA A 55 -14.74 23.87 15.27
N LEU A 56 -14.84 23.30 14.06
CA LEU A 56 -14.90 21.85 13.85
C LEU A 56 -13.59 21.15 14.22
N LEU A 57 -12.44 21.75 13.92
CA LEU A 57 -11.13 21.16 14.25
C LEU A 57 -10.85 21.21 15.76
N ASN A 58 -11.35 22.23 16.46
CA ASN A 58 -11.21 22.34 17.92
C ASN A 58 -12.09 21.33 18.69
N THR A 59 -13.13 20.75 18.06
CA THR A 59 -13.95 19.70 18.68
C THR A 59 -13.45 18.28 18.40
N LYS A 60 -12.40 18.12 17.59
CA LYS A 60 -11.83 16.81 17.31
C LYS A 60 -11.15 16.21 18.53
N ASP A 61 -11.38 14.93 18.73
CA ASP A 61 -10.88 14.17 19.87
C ASP A 61 -9.42 13.73 19.68
N ASP A 62 -8.85 13.11 20.72
CA ASP A 62 -7.47 12.62 20.69
C ASP A 62 -7.26 11.52 19.65
N ASN A 63 -8.28 10.75 19.29
CA ASN A 63 -8.18 9.71 18.26
C ASN A 63 -7.95 10.32 16.87
N PHE A 64 -8.66 11.39 16.54
CA PHE A 64 -8.42 12.13 15.31
C PHE A 64 -7.00 12.71 15.25
N TRP A 65 -6.55 13.37 16.32
CA TRP A 65 -5.19 13.93 16.33
C TRP A 65 -4.13 12.83 16.29
N ARG A 66 -4.41 11.67 16.91
CA ARG A 66 -3.53 10.51 16.90
C ARG A 66 -3.42 9.93 15.50
N SER A 67 -4.52 9.82 14.75
CA SER A 67 -4.47 9.30 13.37
C SER A 67 -3.59 10.17 12.48
N LEU A 68 -3.67 11.51 12.60
CA LEU A 68 -2.77 12.41 11.88
C LEU A 68 -1.30 12.21 12.28
N ALA A 69 -1.01 12.11 13.57
CA ALA A 69 0.37 11.91 14.05
C ALA A 69 0.95 10.56 13.59
N VAL A 70 0.13 9.50 13.56
CA VAL A 70 0.49 8.20 12.98
C VAL A 70 0.76 8.32 11.48
N GLN A 71 -0.12 8.98 10.73
CA GLN A 71 0.07 9.19 9.29
C GLN A 71 1.35 9.98 8.99
N GLN A 72 1.65 11.02 9.77
CA GLN A 72 2.90 11.79 9.64
C GLN A 72 4.13 10.90 9.85
N PHE A 73 4.13 10.01 10.84
CA PHE A 73 5.29 9.16 11.14
C PHE A 73 5.41 7.95 10.21
N ARG A 74 4.30 7.46 9.63
CA ARG A 74 4.34 6.46 8.54
C ARG A 74 5.16 6.93 7.34
N LEU A 75 5.15 8.24 7.05
CA LEU A 75 5.99 8.82 5.99
C LEU A 75 7.50 8.60 6.22
N THR A 76 7.94 8.27 7.44
CA THR A 76 9.36 7.94 7.69
C THR A 76 9.75 6.53 7.24
N MET A 77 8.77 5.64 7.03
CA MET A 77 9.00 4.20 6.88
C MET A 77 9.77 3.86 5.61
N ASN A 78 9.42 4.49 4.47
CA ASN A 78 10.12 4.27 3.21
C ASN A 78 11.65 4.44 3.39
N ARG A 79 12.10 5.59 3.90
CA ARG A 79 13.53 5.85 4.13
C ARG A 79 14.16 4.99 5.22
N LEU A 80 13.40 4.50 6.21
CA LEU A 80 13.91 3.59 7.24
C LEU A 80 14.12 2.16 6.73
N VAL A 81 13.22 1.69 5.87
CA VAL A 81 13.26 0.36 5.26
C VAL A 81 14.36 0.33 4.20
N PHE A 82 14.36 1.29 3.28
CA PHE A 82 15.35 1.41 2.21
C PHE A 82 16.61 2.17 2.63
N ARG A 83 16.82 2.38 3.93
CA ARG A 83 17.95 3.14 4.47
C ARG A 83 19.32 2.84 3.84
N PRO A 84 19.67 1.58 3.49
CA PRO A 84 20.92 1.31 2.78
C PRO A 84 21.09 2.06 1.45
N THR A 85 20.01 2.34 0.71
CA THR A 85 20.06 3.06 -0.58
C THR A 85 20.31 4.56 -0.41
N TYR A 86 19.95 5.13 0.75
CA TYR A 86 20.16 6.54 1.10
C TYR A 86 21.56 6.81 1.66
N PHE A 87 22.24 5.77 2.14
CA PHE A 87 23.58 5.88 2.71
C PHE A 87 24.54 4.85 2.07
N PRO A 88 24.73 4.90 0.74
CA PRO A 88 25.57 3.92 0.03
C PRO A 88 27.06 4.02 0.40
N ASP A 89 27.51 5.19 0.87
CA ASP A 89 28.94 5.56 0.92
C ASP A 89 29.49 5.91 2.32
N THR A 90 28.92 5.42 3.43
CA THR A 90 29.48 5.79 4.74
C THR A 90 30.49 4.78 5.27
N TYR A 91 31.75 5.23 5.38
CA TYR A 91 32.77 4.69 6.27
C TYR A 91 33.42 5.84 7.05
N PRO A 92 33.43 5.84 8.40
CA PRO A 92 32.43 5.32 9.32
C PRO A 92 31.31 6.35 9.57
N PRO A 93 30.08 5.92 9.88
CA PRO A 93 29.70 4.60 10.38
C PRO A 93 29.66 3.53 9.28
N LYS A 94 30.18 2.34 9.61
CA LYS A 94 30.57 1.28 8.66
C LYS A 94 29.38 0.47 8.13
N TYR A 95 28.20 0.59 8.75
CA TYR A 95 26.97 -0.12 8.38
C TYR A 95 25.71 0.72 8.63
N ARG A 96 24.87 0.85 7.59
CA ARG A 96 23.58 1.54 7.58
C ARG A 96 22.51 0.60 7.02
N GLY A 97 22.11 -0.37 7.83
CA GLY A 97 21.08 -1.35 7.47
C GLY A 97 19.66 -0.77 7.53
N THR A 98 18.69 -1.60 7.15
CA THR A 98 17.26 -1.39 7.43
C THR A 98 17.04 -1.10 8.92
N LEU A 99 16.06 -0.24 9.22
CA LEU A 99 15.74 0.17 10.59
C LEU A 99 14.25 0.49 10.74
N SER A 100 13.41 -0.45 10.30
CA SER A 100 11.95 -0.30 10.34
C SER A 100 11.46 -0.06 11.77
N LEU A 101 10.47 0.83 11.92
CA LEU A 101 9.63 0.85 13.12
C LEU A 101 8.74 -0.43 13.16
N THR A 102 8.05 -0.63 14.29
CA THR A 102 7.00 -1.65 14.44
C THR A 102 5.63 -1.10 14.03
N LEU A 103 4.59 -1.93 14.08
CA LEU A 103 3.19 -1.56 13.87
C LEU A 103 2.78 -0.32 14.68
N ASP A 104 2.00 0.53 14.03
CA ASP A 104 1.55 1.83 14.53
C ASP A 104 0.66 1.76 15.77
N GLN A 105 -0.04 0.63 15.97
CA GLN A 105 -0.81 0.37 17.19
C GLN A 105 0.05 0.44 18.46
N PHE A 106 1.35 0.19 18.37
CA PHE A 106 2.27 0.26 19.51
C PHE A 106 2.82 1.67 19.74
N TRP A 107 2.65 2.61 18.82
CA TRP A 107 3.28 3.92 18.94
C TRP A 107 2.64 4.72 20.08
N GLU A 108 3.39 5.06 21.11
CA GLU A 108 2.92 5.93 22.19
C GLU A 108 2.99 7.39 21.71
N ILE A 109 1.82 8.02 21.58
CA ILE A 109 1.68 9.43 21.18
C ILE A 109 1.05 10.17 22.35
N LYS A 110 1.75 11.19 22.87
CA LYS A 110 1.28 12.03 23.98
C LYS A 110 1.23 13.47 23.53
N PHE A 111 0.03 14.06 23.57
CA PHE A 111 -0.16 15.46 23.22
C PHE A 111 0.27 16.39 24.36
N LEU A 112 0.97 17.45 24.00
CA LEU A 112 1.55 18.41 24.95
C LEU A 112 0.62 19.57 25.32
N GLY A 113 -0.56 19.61 24.70
CA GLY A 113 -1.57 20.64 24.94
C GLY A 113 -2.79 20.49 24.03
N PRO A 114 -3.78 21.38 24.16
CA PRO A 114 -4.92 21.43 23.26
C PRO A 114 -4.50 21.90 21.84
N PRO A 115 -5.35 21.67 20.82
CA PRO A 115 -5.14 22.22 19.50
C PRO A 115 -5.03 23.76 19.51
N LYS A 116 -4.19 24.33 18.65
CA LYS A 116 -3.95 25.77 18.54
C LYS A 116 -3.86 26.23 17.10
N SER A 117 -4.34 27.45 16.81
CA SER A 117 -4.13 28.10 15.52
C SER A 117 -2.69 28.61 15.40
N VAL A 118 -2.02 28.31 14.29
CA VAL A 118 -0.66 28.76 14.00
C VAL A 118 -0.52 29.13 12.51
N LEU A 119 0.48 29.95 12.22
CA LEU A 119 0.96 30.23 10.87
C LEU A 119 2.30 29.51 10.68
N ILE A 120 2.37 28.54 9.77
CA ILE A 120 3.62 27.80 9.43
C ILE A 120 3.81 27.89 7.91
N ASP A 121 4.99 28.34 7.48
CA ASP A 121 5.31 28.59 6.05
C ASP A 121 4.21 29.35 5.29
N SER A 122 3.60 30.35 5.93
CA SER A 122 2.49 31.17 5.40
C SER A 122 1.14 30.45 5.25
N HIS A 123 0.98 29.26 5.80
CA HIS A 123 -0.28 28.52 5.84
C HIS A 123 -0.93 28.64 7.21
N TYR A 124 -2.25 28.82 7.27
CA TYR A 124 -2.99 28.80 8.53
C TYR A 124 -3.44 27.36 8.84
N LEU A 125 -3.01 26.87 10.00
CA LEU A 125 -3.29 25.51 10.46
C LEU A 125 -3.85 25.50 11.87
N ILE A 126 -4.66 24.49 12.19
CA ILE A 126 -4.86 24.06 13.58
C ILE A 126 -3.88 22.92 13.82
N VAL A 127 -3.01 23.07 14.82
CA VAL A 127 -1.95 22.10 15.12
C VAL A 127 -2.01 21.62 16.55
N ARG A 128 -1.36 20.49 16.80
CA ARG A 128 -1.10 19.93 18.13
C ARG A 128 0.32 19.39 18.21
N ASP A 129 1.03 19.82 19.25
CA ASP A 129 2.38 19.33 19.53
C ASP A 129 2.28 17.99 20.27
N PHE A 130 3.16 17.05 19.95
CA PHE A 130 3.18 15.74 20.58
C PHE A 130 4.60 15.20 20.76
N THR A 131 4.74 14.28 21.71
CA THR A 131 5.89 13.38 21.81
C THR A 131 5.50 12.00 21.30
N PHE A 132 6.44 11.35 20.64
CA PHE A 132 6.35 10.00 20.14
C PHE A 132 7.36 9.12 20.88
N HIS A 133 6.93 7.91 21.25
CA HIS A 133 7.80 6.89 21.82
C HIS A 133 7.41 5.49 21.31
N VAL A 134 8.41 4.68 20.98
CA VAL A 134 8.24 3.23 20.81
C VAL A 134 9.50 2.51 21.24
N THR A 135 9.37 1.32 21.83
CA THR A 135 10.51 0.44 22.09
C THR A 135 10.51 -0.72 21.10
N LEU A 136 11.57 -0.81 20.31
CA LEU A 136 11.81 -1.94 19.41
C LEU A 136 12.42 -3.09 20.21
N VAL A 137 11.79 -4.26 20.14
CA VAL A 137 12.26 -5.52 20.74
C VAL A 137 12.79 -6.38 19.61
N THR A 138 14.05 -6.80 19.65
CA THR A 138 14.71 -7.52 18.55
C THR A 138 15.88 -8.38 19.08
N ASP A 139 16.70 -8.97 18.22
CA ASP A 139 17.91 -9.69 18.60
C ASP A 139 19.14 -8.77 18.67
N SER A 140 20.12 -9.16 19.47
CA SER A 140 21.32 -8.34 19.72
C SER A 140 22.28 -8.27 18.54
N VAL A 141 22.19 -9.21 17.59
CA VAL A 141 23.10 -9.30 16.43
C VAL A 141 22.66 -8.33 15.34
N SER A 142 21.37 -8.32 14.99
CA SER A 142 20.82 -7.51 13.91
C SER A 142 20.78 -6.01 14.22
N VAL A 143 20.73 -5.62 15.50
CA VAL A 143 20.80 -4.21 15.91
C VAL A 143 22.10 -3.56 15.46
N VAL A 144 23.22 -4.26 15.62
CA VAL A 144 24.55 -3.77 15.22
C VAL A 144 24.66 -3.65 13.70
N LYS A 145 24.01 -4.54 12.95
CA LYS A 145 23.94 -4.48 11.49
C LYS A 145 23.04 -3.35 10.99
N SER A 146 22.00 -3.00 11.76
CA SER A 146 21.09 -1.89 11.44
C SER A 146 21.82 -0.54 11.55
N ASP A 147 22.59 -0.35 12.63
CA ASP A 147 23.44 0.82 12.82
C ASP A 147 24.54 0.54 13.85
N ASP A 148 25.81 0.70 13.46
CA ASP A 148 26.96 0.42 14.33
C ASP A 148 27.01 1.31 15.59
N ARG A 149 26.37 2.49 15.56
CA ARG A 149 26.24 3.36 16.75
C ARG A 149 25.36 2.75 17.84
N LEU A 150 24.56 1.73 17.51
CA LEU A 150 23.76 0.97 18.47
C LEU A 150 24.50 -0.27 19.02
N SER A 151 25.79 -0.44 18.70
CA SER A 151 26.61 -1.59 19.18
C SER A 151 26.65 -1.71 20.70
N ASN A 152 26.72 -0.58 21.39
CA ASN A 152 26.85 -0.53 22.85
C ASN A 152 25.57 0.00 23.48
N ILE A 153 25.26 -0.48 24.70
CA ILE A 153 24.20 0.11 25.53
C ILE A 153 24.51 1.59 25.75
N GLY A 154 23.50 2.45 25.57
CA GLY A 154 23.63 3.91 25.61
C GLY A 154 24.01 4.54 24.27
N GLY A 155 24.42 3.74 23.28
CA GLY A 155 24.67 4.21 21.92
C GLY A 155 23.40 4.76 21.28
N SER A 156 23.51 5.89 20.58
CA SER A 156 22.36 6.57 20.00
C SER A 156 22.68 7.36 18.75
N PHE A 157 21.62 7.73 18.01
CA PHE A 157 21.72 8.67 16.91
C PHE A 157 20.37 9.27 16.52
N LEU A 158 20.45 10.38 15.77
CA LEU A 158 19.30 11.04 15.16
C LEU A 158 19.16 10.66 13.68
N GLN A 159 17.92 10.43 13.26
CA GLN A 159 17.52 10.32 11.86
C GLN A 159 16.55 11.47 11.55
N ASP A 160 16.97 12.42 10.71
CA ASP A 160 16.30 13.70 10.51
C ASP A 160 15.39 13.72 9.28
N TYR A 161 14.15 14.16 9.43
CA TYR A 161 13.14 14.25 8.38
C TYR A 161 12.57 15.67 8.31
N THR A 162 12.20 16.12 7.11
CA THR A 162 11.33 17.29 6.92
C THR A 162 9.92 16.80 6.59
N LEU A 163 9.03 16.66 7.59
CA LEU A 163 7.70 16.09 7.41
C LEU A 163 6.63 17.15 7.13
N PRO A 164 5.53 16.81 6.44
CA PRO A 164 4.36 17.70 6.34
C PRO A 164 3.71 17.90 7.70
N VAL A 165 3.33 19.14 8.04
CA VAL A 165 2.51 19.39 9.23
C VAL A 165 1.13 18.76 9.06
N ASP A 166 0.54 18.87 7.87
CA ASP A 166 -0.71 18.20 7.49
C ASP A 166 -0.40 17.02 6.55
N PRO A 167 -0.36 15.76 7.05
CA PRO A 167 0.01 14.59 6.26
C PRO A 167 -1.10 14.12 5.31
N MET A 168 -2.28 14.74 5.32
CA MET A 168 -3.39 14.37 4.44
C MET A 168 -3.27 15.03 3.08
N LEU A 169 -3.87 14.41 2.06
CA LEU A 169 -3.95 14.97 0.70
C LEU A 169 -2.58 15.36 0.12
N LEU A 170 -1.52 14.66 0.53
CA LEU A 170 -0.15 15.07 0.26
C LEU A 170 0.11 15.09 -1.25
N LEU A 171 -0.26 14.01 -1.95
CA LEU A 171 -0.15 13.93 -3.42
C LEU A 171 -0.97 15.04 -4.10
N GLN A 172 -2.19 15.31 -3.65
CA GLN A 172 -3.06 16.35 -4.21
C GLN A 172 -2.55 17.78 -3.94
N ARG A 173 -1.68 17.97 -2.93
CA ARG A 173 -1.08 19.27 -2.61
C ARG A 173 0.27 19.47 -3.26
N THR A 174 1.12 18.45 -3.30
CA THR A 174 2.50 18.56 -3.78
C THR A 174 2.70 18.06 -5.20
N GLY A 175 1.68 17.43 -5.80
CA GLY A 175 1.91 16.54 -6.93
C GLY A 175 2.90 15.44 -6.54
N THR A 176 3.65 14.95 -7.52
CA THR A 176 4.66 13.89 -7.31
C THR A 176 5.95 14.39 -6.65
N ALA A 177 6.09 15.68 -6.31
CA ALA A 177 7.34 16.25 -5.79
C ALA A 177 7.90 15.53 -4.56
N CYS A 178 7.04 14.99 -3.69
CA CYS A 178 7.40 14.23 -2.50
C CYS A 178 7.26 12.71 -2.65
N MET A 179 6.93 12.21 -3.84
CA MET A 179 6.71 10.79 -4.11
C MET A 179 7.89 10.26 -4.92
N SER A 180 8.70 9.41 -4.30
CA SER A 180 9.78 8.66 -4.94
C SER A 180 9.22 7.42 -5.64
N GLU A 181 9.38 7.39 -6.95
CA GLU A 181 9.09 6.26 -7.83
C GLU A 181 10.29 5.29 -7.94
N ASN A 182 11.41 5.60 -7.29
CA ASN A 182 12.63 4.80 -7.37
C ASN A 182 12.38 3.36 -6.89
N GLY A 183 12.68 2.38 -7.74
CA GLY A 183 12.49 0.96 -7.43
C GLY A 183 11.03 0.48 -7.49
N TRP A 184 10.07 1.36 -7.76
CA TRP A 184 8.65 1.02 -7.90
C TRP A 184 8.27 0.84 -9.38
N PRO A 185 7.22 0.05 -9.69
CA PRO A 185 6.74 -0.04 -11.06
C PRO A 185 6.19 1.32 -11.53
N PRO A 186 6.26 1.64 -12.83
CA PRO A 186 5.67 2.86 -13.37
C PRO A 186 4.17 2.97 -13.03
N ASN A 187 3.72 4.20 -12.80
CA ASN A 187 2.31 4.52 -12.49
C ASN A 187 1.75 3.85 -11.23
N SER A 188 2.58 3.67 -10.20
CA SER A 188 2.19 3.05 -8.92
C SER A 188 1.77 4.04 -7.84
N ILE A 189 2.10 5.32 -8.00
CA ILE A 189 1.78 6.36 -7.02
C ILE A 189 0.27 6.40 -6.82
N ASP A 190 -0.15 6.26 -5.57
CA ASP A 190 -1.56 6.26 -5.18
C ASP A 190 -1.85 7.37 -4.17
N PRO A 191 -2.92 8.17 -4.36
CA PRO A 191 -3.26 9.26 -3.44
C PRO A 191 -3.63 8.79 -2.03
N GLU A 192 -4.08 7.54 -1.85
CA GLU A 192 -4.51 7.00 -0.56
C GLU A 192 -3.38 6.28 0.19
N ILE A 193 -2.27 5.97 -0.49
CA ILE A 193 -1.15 5.19 0.05
C ILE A 193 0.18 5.89 -0.29
N THR A 194 0.42 7.04 0.34
CA THR A 194 1.59 7.88 0.06
C THR A 194 2.83 7.51 0.87
N GLU A 195 2.67 6.78 1.97
CA GLU A 195 3.76 6.43 2.89
C GLU A 195 4.84 5.51 2.30
N TYR A 196 4.49 4.75 1.26
CA TYR A 196 5.45 3.90 0.52
C TYR A 196 6.33 4.68 -0.45
N TYR A 197 5.89 5.88 -0.84
CA TYR A 197 6.57 6.71 -1.82
C TYR A 197 7.23 7.93 -1.19
N TYR A 198 6.81 8.32 0.02
CA TYR A 198 7.29 9.56 0.60
C TYR A 198 8.82 9.61 0.75
N ASP A 199 9.41 10.70 0.25
CA ASP A 199 10.84 10.96 0.35
C ASP A 199 11.12 12.47 0.36
N ASP A 200 11.53 12.98 1.52
CA ASP A 200 11.88 14.39 1.73
C ASP A 200 13.20 14.79 1.06
N THR A 201 13.98 13.82 0.59
CA THR A 201 15.26 14.06 -0.09
C THR A 201 15.09 14.34 -1.57
N CYS A 202 13.94 14.01 -2.18
CA CYS A 202 13.68 14.22 -3.60
C CYS A 202 13.87 15.67 -4.05
N LYS A 203 14.60 15.83 -5.15
CA LYS A 203 14.97 17.12 -5.76
C LYS A 203 14.34 17.27 -7.14
N VAL A 204 14.58 18.42 -7.76
CA VAL A 204 14.26 18.62 -9.18
C VAL A 204 15.23 17.78 -10.01
N GLU A 205 14.68 16.85 -10.78
CA GLU A 205 15.43 15.90 -11.60
C GLU A 205 15.26 16.21 -13.09
N LYS A 206 16.23 15.76 -13.89
CA LYS A 206 16.08 15.71 -15.34
C LYS A 206 15.38 14.40 -15.72
N PRO A 207 14.76 14.33 -16.91
CA PRO A 207 14.26 13.05 -17.42
C PRO A 207 15.37 12.00 -17.42
N GLN A 208 15.07 10.83 -16.85
CA GLN A 208 15.94 9.66 -16.93
C GLN A 208 16.18 9.30 -18.40
N ALA A 209 17.37 8.79 -18.71
CA ALA A 209 17.68 8.37 -20.06
C ALA A 209 16.78 7.19 -20.50
N PRO A 210 16.26 7.17 -21.74
CA PRO A 210 15.31 6.15 -22.21
C PRO A 210 15.81 4.70 -22.12
N GLU A 211 17.12 4.49 -22.14
CA GLU A 211 17.78 3.19 -22.03
C GLU A 211 17.80 2.61 -20.61
N VAL A 212 17.54 3.43 -19.58
CA VAL A 212 17.51 2.96 -18.20
C VAL A 212 16.19 2.22 -17.95
N VAL A 213 16.31 0.96 -17.53
CA VAL A 213 15.18 0.08 -17.22
C VAL A 213 14.66 0.38 -15.81
N GLY A 214 13.33 0.49 -15.69
CA GLY A 214 12.67 0.87 -14.44
C GLY A 214 12.88 2.33 -14.08
N CYS A 215 12.39 2.74 -12.91
CA CYS A 215 12.68 4.05 -12.35
C CYS A 215 13.84 3.95 -11.34
N GLN A 216 14.92 4.68 -11.60
CA GLN A 216 16.14 4.68 -10.77
C GLN A 216 16.43 6.05 -10.14
N GLN A 217 15.44 6.94 -10.16
CA GLN A 217 15.47 8.28 -9.58
C GLN A 217 14.13 8.57 -8.89
N CYS A 218 13.97 9.70 -8.21
CA CYS A 218 12.72 9.99 -7.51
C CYS A 218 11.52 10.09 -8.46
N HIS A 219 11.69 10.67 -9.65
CA HIS A 219 10.57 10.97 -10.55
C HIS A 219 10.84 10.46 -11.95
N CYS A 220 9.96 9.59 -12.44
CA CYS A 220 10.01 9.08 -13.80
C CYS A 220 8.73 9.38 -14.58
N GLN A 221 7.62 9.65 -13.88
CA GLN A 221 6.37 10.03 -14.52
C GLN A 221 6.36 11.51 -14.91
N HIS A 222 5.90 11.79 -16.13
CA HIS A 222 5.76 13.16 -16.63
C HIS A 222 4.37 13.76 -16.31
N PRO A 223 4.28 15.09 -16.10
CA PRO A 223 5.40 16.06 -16.04
C PRO A 223 6.24 15.88 -14.76
N LEU A 224 7.55 16.08 -14.88
CA LEU A 224 8.45 16.01 -13.73
C LEU A 224 8.22 17.21 -12.79
N PRO A 225 8.40 17.03 -11.47
CA PRO A 225 8.34 18.13 -10.52
C PRO A 225 9.33 19.24 -10.84
N ILE A 226 8.86 20.49 -10.75
CA ILE A 226 9.68 21.70 -10.99
C ILE A 226 10.23 22.31 -9.69
N ILE A 227 9.91 21.72 -8.54
CA ILE A 227 10.39 22.07 -7.21
C ILE A 227 10.69 20.79 -6.42
N SER A 228 11.59 20.86 -5.44
CA SER A 228 11.90 19.73 -4.55
C SER A 228 10.75 19.41 -3.58
N CYS A 229 10.79 18.24 -2.92
CA CYS A 229 9.79 17.91 -1.90
C CYS A 229 9.73 18.96 -0.79
N VAL A 230 10.88 19.38 -0.23
CA VAL A 230 10.92 20.38 0.86
C VAL A 230 10.34 21.73 0.44
N GLU A 231 10.59 22.15 -0.80
CA GLU A 231 9.99 23.37 -1.36
C GLU A 231 8.49 23.20 -1.58
N ALA A 232 8.04 22.04 -2.05
CA ALA A 232 6.61 21.73 -2.21
C ALA A 232 5.87 21.71 -0.87
N LEU A 233 6.47 21.12 0.18
CA LEU A 233 5.93 21.18 1.54
C LEU A 233 5.81 22.62 2.01
N GLN A 234 6.86 23.43 1.86
CA GLN A 234 6.82 24.85 2.22
C GLN A 234 5.73 25.60 1.45
N ALA A 235 5.62 25.36 0.15
CA ALA A 235 4.70 26.10 -0.72
C ALA A 235 3.22 25.70 -0.52
N PHE A 236 2.94 24.44 -0.20
CA PHE A 236 1.58 23.90 -0.30
C PHE A 236 1.03 23.25 0.96
N VAL A 237 1.85 22.96 1.97
CA VAL A 237 1.41 22.17 3.15
C VAL A 237 1.79 22.84 4.49
N GLY A 238 3.02 23.32 4.60
CA GLY A 238 3.70 23.65 5.86
C GLY A 238 4.56 22.47 6.32
N ARG A 239 5.81 22.75 6.72
CA ARG A 239 6.78 21.72 7.11
C ARG A 239 7.14 21.75 8.60
N VAL A 240 7.55 20.60 9.11
CA VAL A 240 8.14 20.44 10.44
C VAL A 240 9.38 19.55 10.34
N ASN A 241 10.48 19.98 10.95
CA ASN A 241 11.68 19.18 11.05
C ASN A 241 11.56 18.25 12.26
N VAL A 242 11.76 16.95 12.05
CA VAL A 242 11.60 15.91 13.07
C VAL A 242 12.84 15.05 13.08
N SER A 243 13.38 14.80 14.27
CA SER A 243 14.49 13.86 14.47
C SER A 243 13.99 12.65 15.24
N LEU A 244 14.08 11.46 14.65
CA LEU A 244 13.89 10.21 15.38
C LEU A 244 15.19 9.86 16.10
N ASN A 245 15.17 9.84 17.43
CA ASN A 245 16.31 9.46 18.24
C ASN A 245 16.26 7.97 18.58
N PHE A 246 17.12 7.18 17.95
CA PHE A 246 17.28 5.76 18.26
C PHE A 246 18.33 5.60 19.35
N THR A 247 17.97 4.96 20.47
CA THR A 247 18.88 4.74 21.60
C THR A 247 18.86 3.28 22.03
N ARG A 248 20.03 2.64 22.02
CA ARG A 248 20.22 1.29 22.54
C ARG A 248 20.10 1.30 24.06
N ILE A 249 19.14 0.57 24.63
CA ILE A 249 19.00 0.44 26.08
C ILE A 249 19.37 -0.96 26.57
N LYS A 250 19.59 -1.10 27.87
CA LYS A 250 19.85 -2.41 28.49
C LYS A 250 18.61 -3.29 28.28
N TYR A 251 18.84 -4.52 27.83
CA TYR A 251 17.75 -5.50 27.71
C TYR A 251 17.15 -5.78 29.09
N ASP A 252 15.84 -5.65 29.18
CA ASP A 252 15.03 -5.93 30.36
C ASP A 252 13.81 -6.75 29.93
N LYS A 253 13.62 -7.92 30.55
CA LYS A 253 12.55 -8.86 30.15
C LYS A 253 11.16 -8.27 30.33
N THR A 254 10.94 -7.49 31.39
CA THR A 254 9.64 -6.86 31.68
C THR A 254 9.29 -5.82 30.61
N THR A 255 10.27 -4.98 30.27
CA THR A 255 10.15 -4.00 29.19
C THR A 255 9.91 -4.70 27.85
N ALA A 256 10.72 -5.71 27.52
CA ALA A 256 10.55 -6.48 26.29
C ALA A 256 9.14 -7.07 26.19
N SER A 257 8.64 -7.70 27.26
CA SER A 257 7.28 -8.27 27.29
C SER A 257 6.16 -7.25 27.14
N LYS A 258 6.34 -5.99 27.55
CA LYS A 258 5.35 -4.93 27.30
C LYS A 258 5.20 -4.64 25.80
N TRP A 259 6.30 -4.68 25.07
CA TRP A 259 6.38 -4.24 23.67
C TRP A 259 6.38 -5.39 22.66
N ARG A 260 6.40 -6.64 23.15
CA ARG A 260 6.53 -7.83 22.32
C ARG A 260 5.26 -8.08 21.53
N TYR A 261 5.39 -8.29 20.22
CA TYR A 261 4.30 -8.72 19.36
C TYR A 261 4.80 -9.52 18.14
N PRO A 262 4.12 -10.61 17.76
CA PRO A 262 3.30 -11.43 18.66
C PRO A 262 4.14 -11.93 19.85
N SER A 263 3.48 -12.47 20.87
CA SER A 263 4.18 -12.96 22.08
C SER A 263 5.18 -14.07 21.76
N GLU A 264 4.87 -14.91 20.78
CA GLU A 264 5.70 -16.01 20.27
C GLU A 264 5.51 -16.10 18.74
N PRO A 265 6.43 -16.74 18.00
CA PRO A 265 6.22 -17.09 16.58
C PRO A 265 4.98 -17.97 16.37
N SER A 266 4.59 -18.26 15.12
CA SER A 266 3.48 -19.17 14.83
C SER A 266 3.75 -20.57 15.42
N ILE A 267 2.86 -21.00 16.31
CA ILE A 267 2.87 -22.32 16.96
C ILE A 267 1.66 -23.10 16.45
N ASN A 268 1.89 -24.29 15.91
CA ASN A 268 0.82 -25.14 15.39
C ASN A 268 -0.02 -25.78 16.51
N SER A 269 -1.07 -26.50 16.13
CA SER A 269 -1.98 -27.21 17.04
C SER A 269 -1.31 -28.27 17.94
N PHE A 270 -0.05 -28.62 17.65
CA PHE A 270 0.77 -29.58 18.41
C PHE A 270 1.87 -28.92 19.26
N GLY A 271 1.92 -27.58 19.32
CA GLY A 271 2.92 -26.86 20.12
C GLY A 271 4.30 -26.72 19.45
N GLN A 272 4.41 -26.99 18.14
CA GLN A 272 5.66 -26.86 17.39
C GLN A 272 5.71 -25.51 16.66
N VAL A 273 6.89 -24.91 16.63
CA VAL A 273 7.13 -23.65 15.93
C VAL A 273 7.40 -23.94 14.45
N ALA A 274 6.68 -23.25 13.56
CA ALA A 274 6.90 -23.39 12.12
C ALA A 274 8.30 -22.88 11.72
N PRO A 275 9.04 -23.60 10.84
CA PRO A 275 10.27 -23.08 10.24
C PRO A 275 9.99 -21.82 9.43
N VAL A 276 9.09 -21.89 8.45
CA VAL A 276 8.58 -20.76 7.66
C VAL A 276 7.06 -20.86 7.68
N ASN A 277 6.38 -19.74 7.95
CA ASN A 277 4.92 -19.66 8.00
C ASN A 277 4.51 -18.31 7.43
N ILE A 278 4.19 -18.28 6.14
CA ILE A 278 3.56 -17.10 5.56
C ILE A 278 2.05 -17.25 5.70
N PHE A 279 1.33 -16.14 5.78
CA PHE A 279 -0.12 -16.16 5.90
C PHE A 279 -0.70 -14.90 5.32
N GLU A 280 -1.98 -14.93 4.94
CA GLU A 280 -2.66 -13.72 4.46
C GLU A 280 -3.01 -12.79 5.63
N TYR A 281 -2.49 -11.56 5.60
CA TYR A 281 -2.85 -10.54 6.58
C TYR A 281 -4.15 -9.82 6.19
N LEU A 282 -5.27 -10.38 6.65
CA LEU A 282 -6.63 -9.89 6.38
C LEU A 282 -6.85 -8.37 6.51
N PRO A 283 -6.33 -7.66 7.53
CA PRO A 283 -6.64 -6.24 7.70
C PRO A 283 -6.20 -5.33 6.54
N ASP A 284 -5.24 -5.75 5.72
CA ASP A 284 -4.85 -5.00 4.51
C ASP A 284 -5.78 -5.31 3.33
N LEU A 285 -6.27 -6.55 3.23
CA LEU A 285 -7.25 -6.97 2.23
C LEU A 285 -8.60 -6.26 2.44
N GLU A 286 -8.98 -6.03 3.71
CA GLU A 286 -10.21 -5.31 4.09
C GLU A 286 -10.26 -3.86 3.61
N ARG A 287 -9.11 -3.25 3.26
CA ARG A 287 -9.01 -1.87 2.78
C ARG A 287 -9.18 -1.76 1.26
N TYR A 288 -10.14 -2.49 0.69
CA TYR A 288 -10.45 -2.39 -0.73
C TYR A 288 -11.15 -1.07 -1.07
N ARG A 289 -11.08 -0.68 -2.34
CA ARG A 289 -11.80 0.46 -2.91
C ARG A 289 -12.16 0.21 -4.37
N ILE A 290 -13.22 0.85 -4.84
CA ILE A 290 -13.62 0.75 -6.26
C ILE A 290 -13.18 1.99 -7.02
N ILE A 291 -12.41 1.79 -8.09
CA ILE A 291 -11.96 2.87 -8.97
C ILE A 291 -12.41 2.63 -10.41
N TYR A 292 -12.32 3.69 -11.22
CA TYR A 292 -12.42 3.61 -12.67
C TYR A 292 -11.08 3.99 -13.28
N LEU A 293 -10.59 3.16 -14.19
CA LEU A 293 -9.31 3.36 -14.86
C LEU A 293 -9.47 3.07 -16.35
N TYR A 294 -8.99 3.99 -17.18
CA TYR A 294 -8.95 3.77 -18.62
C TYR A 294 -7.72 2.93 -18.97
N ILE A 295 -7.93 1.82 -19.68
CA ILE A 295 -6.87 0.94 -20.16
C ILE A 295 -6.69 1.12 -21.65
N GLU A 296 -5.49 1.51 -22.06
CA GLU A 296 -5.15 1.67 -23.48
C GLU A 296 -5.24 0.34 -24.23
N PRO A 297 -5.62 0.33 -25.53
CA PRO A 297 -5.70 -0.90 -26.34
C PRO A 297 -4.42 -1.73 -26.41
N ASN A 298 -3.26 -1.09 -26.26
CA ASN A 298 -1.93 -1.70 -26.19
C ASN A 298 -1.31 -1.56 -24.79
N GLY A 299 -2.14 -1.28 -23.78
CA GLY A 299 -1.74 -1.22 -22.38
C GLY A 299 -1.17 -2.55 -21.92
N CYS A 300 -0.16 -2.49 -21.07
CA CYS A 300 0.51 -3.68 -20.54
C CYS A 300 -0.44 -4.54 -19.70
N GLU A 301 -1.49 -3.95 -19.12
CA GLU A 301 -2.49 -4.64 -18.29
C GLU A 301 -3.26 -5.69 -19.07
N ILE A 302 -3.42 -5.48 -20.39
CA ILE A 302 -4.02 -6.46 -21.31
C ILE A 302 -3.04 -7.59 -21.57
N ALA A 303 -1.76 -7.27 -21.81
CA ALA A 303 -0.72 -8.27 -22.02
C ALA A 303 -0.53 -9.17 -20.78
N GLU A 304 -0.67 -8.60 -19.59
CA GLU A 304 -0.59 -9.30 -18.31
C GLU A 304 -1.92 -9.92 -17.86
N ARG A 305 -3.01 -9.74 -18.63
CA ARG A 305 -4.34 -10.31 -18.36
C ARG A 305 -4.92 -9.88 -17.00
N CYS A 306 -4.56 -8.69 -16.53
CA CYS A 306 -5.07 -8.12 -15.29
C CYS A 306 -6.43 -7.43 -15.47
N VAL A 307 -6.89 -7.33 -16.72
CA VAL A 307 -8.19 -6.78 -17.10
C VAL A 307 -8.77 -7.58 -18.25
N GLY A 308 -10.10 -7.60 -18.36
CA GLY A 308 -10.82 -8.31 -19.41
C GLY A 308 -10.85 -7.59 -20.77
N GLY A 309 -10.23 -6.41 -20.90
CA GLY A 309 -10.16 -5.66 -22.14
C GLY A 309 -9.68 -4.21 -21.95
N SER A 310 -9.57 -3.48 -23.06
CA SER A 310 -9.27 -2.04 -23.09
C SER A 310 -10.50 -1.16 -22.77
N GLY A 311 -10.28 0.15 -22.74
CA GLY A 311 -11.30 1.16 -22.43
C GLY A 311 -11.44 1.40 -20.92
N TRP A 312 -12.53 2.08 -20.53
CA TRP A 312 -12.85 2.27 -19.12
C TRP A 312 -13.16 0.94 -18.43
N ARG A 313 -12.37 0.62 -17.40
CA ARG A 313 -12.57 -0.55 -16.53
C ARG A 313 -12.98 -0.10 -15.15
N ARG A 314 -13.83 -0.89 -14.52
CA ARG A 314 -14.20 -0.76 -13.12
C ARG A 314 -13.42 -1.79 -12.31
N LEU A 315 -12.63 -1.33 -11.36
CA LEU A 315 -11.61 -2.15 -10.70
C LEU A 315 -11.81 -2.13 -9.18
N LEU A 316 -11.85 -3.31 -8.57
CA LEU A 316 -11.75 -3.48 -7.11
C LEU A 316 -10.27 -3.55 -6.75
N VAL A 317 -9.72 -2.45 -6.26
CA VAL A 317 -8.33 -2.34 -5.82
C VAL A 317 -8.23 -2.76 -4.36
N PHE A 318 -7.19 -3.49 -4.00
CA PHE A 318 -6.95 -3.99 -2.65
C PHE A 318 -5.45 -4.05 -2.37
N SER A 319 -5.06 -4.16 -1.09
CA SER A 319 -3.70 -4.52 -0.70
C SER A 319 -3.66 -6.00 -0.31
N THR A 320 -2.51 -6.67 -0.47
CA THR A 320 -2.26 -8.00 0.10
C THR A 320 -0.91 -7.98 0.80
N THR A 321 -0.83 -8.66 1.94
CA THR A 321 0.34 -8.68 2.80
C THR A 321 0.58 -10.10 3.29
N ALA A 322 1.83 -10.56 3.17
CA ALA A 322 2.27 -11.88 3.58
C ALA A 322 3.38 -11.76 4.64
N PRO A 323 3.06 -11.77 5.94
CA PRO A 323 4.05 -11.82 7.01
C PRO A 323 4.60 -13.23 7.17
N ASN A 324 5.90 -13.37 7.43
CA ASN A 324 6.50 -14.65 7.83
C ASN A 324 6.61 -14.72 9.36
N PHE A 325 5.77 -15.50 10.03
CA PHE A 325 5.83 -15.72 11.48
C PHE A 325 6.53 -17.03 11.88
N GLY A 326 7.26 -17.63 10.95
CA GLY A 326 8.17 -18.74 11.23
C GLY A 326 9.46 -18.29 11.94
N THR A 327 10.33 -19.25 12.22
CA THR A 327 11.65 -19.05 12.86
C THR A 327 12.82 -18.92 11.89
N GLN A 328 12.58 -19.23 10.62
CA GLN A 328 13.53 -19.19 9.52
C GLN A 328 13.05 -18.24 8.43
N GLU A 329 13.96 -17.80 7.58
CA GLU A 329 13.66 -16.96 6.42
C GLU A 329 12.97 -17.77 5.32
N LEU A 330 11.91 -17.20 4.72
CA LEU A 330 11.47 -17.62 3.40
C LEU A 330 12.49 -17.07 2.41
N ARG A 331 13.34 -17.94 1.84
CA ARG A 331 14.38 -17.52 0.92
C ARG A 331 14.07 -17.97 -0.50
N LEU A 332 13.95 -17.01 -1.41
CA LEU A 332 13.98 -17.28 -2.85
C LEU A 332 15.42 -17.11 -3.35
N GLY A 333 16.14 -16.10 -2.87
CA GLY A 333 17.53 -15.86 -3.27
C GLY A 333 17.65 -14.80 -4.36
N SER A 334 18.78 -14.77 -5.05
CA SER A 334 19.07 -13.67 -5.97
C SER A 334 18.33 -13.82 -7.30
N VAL A 335 17.83 -12.71 -7.81
CA VAL A 335 17.13 -12.63 -9.10
C VAL A 335 17.69 -11.43 -9.86
N SER A 336 18.08 -11.64 -11.12
CA SER A 336 18.40 -10.54 -12.04
C SER A 336 17.11 -9.81 -12.42
N TYR A 337 16.65 -8.96 -11.51
CA TYR A 337 15.33 -8.37 -11.54
C TYR A 337 15.09 -7.40 -12.72
N PHE A 338 16.05 -6.53 -13.05
CA PHE A 338 15.95 -5.58 -14.17
C PHE A 338 16.45 -6.12 -15.53
N ALA A 339 16.90 -7.38 -15.58
CA ALA A 339 17.22 -8.08 -16.82
C ALA A 339 18.22 -7.37 -17.79
N ASN A 340 19.25 -6.70 -17.29
CA ASN A 340 20.37 -6.26 -18.15
C ASN A 340 21.33 -7.42 -18.41
N GLY A 341 20.93 -8.32 -19.29
CA GLY A 341 21.72 -9.47 -19.71
C GLY A 341 21.32 -10.76 -18.99
N LEU A 342 20.81 -11.71 -19.75
CA LEU A 342 20.64 -13.10 -19.33
C LEU A 342 22.02 -13.67 -18.98
N GLN A 343 22.23 -14.02 -17.71
CA GLN A 343 23.05 -15.13 -17.19
C GLN A 343 23.50 -14.81 -15.77
N SER A 344 22.81 -15.32 -14.74
CA SER A 344 23.44 -15.95 -13.56
C SER A 344 22.49 -16.07 -12.36
N GLU A 345 21.51 -16.97 -12.37
CA GLU A 345 21.28 -17.88 -11.20
C GLU A 345 20.10 -18.84 -11.38
N LEU A 346 20.17 -19.95 -10.62
CA LEU A 346 19.40 -21.20 -10.76
C LEU A 346 17.89 -20.98 -10.90
N ILE A 347 17.28 -20.06 -10.15
CA ILE A 347 15.82 -19.84 -10.18
C ILE A 347 15.28 -19.33 -11.52
N THR A 348 16.05 -18.52 -12.25
CA THR A 348 15.68 -18.13 -13.62
C THR A 348 15.74 -19.32 -14.60
N LYS A 349 16.39 -20.43 -14.24
CA LYS A 349 16.45 -21.68 -15.03
C LYS A 349 15.32 -22.66 -14.70
N HIS A 350 14.50 -22.38 -13.69
CA HIS A 350 13.39 -23.22 -13.24
C HIS A 350 12.01 -22.69 -13.68
N HIS A 351 12.00 -21.68 -14.56
CA HIS A 351 10.82 -21.15 -15.28
C HIS A 351 9.66 -20.67 -14.38
N VAL A 352 9.97 -20.20 -13.17
CA VAL A 352 8.99 -19.65 -12.20
C VAL A 352 8.84 -18.13 -12.24
N PHE A 353 9.65 -17.46 -13.07
CA PHE A 353 9.62 -16.02 -13.28
C PHE A 353 9.17 -15.66 -14.69
N GLU A 354 8.24 -14.72 -14.82
CA GLU A 354 7.74 -14.19 -16.09
C GLU A 354 8.01 -12.69 -16.20
N TYR A 355 8.48 -12.22 -17.37
CA TYR A 355 8.70 -10.80 -17.55
C TYR A 355 7.36 -10.04 -17.61
N SER A 356 7.22 -9.04 -16.77
CA SER A 356 6.10 -8.11 -16.74
C SER A 356 6.39 -6.88 -17.60
N PRO A 357 5.69 -6.68 -18.72
CA PRO A 357 5.79 -5.44 -19.49
C PRO A 357 5.27 -4.21 -18.72
N CYS A 358 4.33 -4.37 -17.77
CA CYS A 358 3.84 -3.27 -16.94
C CYS A 358 4.90 -2.76 -15.96
N HIS A 359 5.55 -3.70 -15.28
CA HIS A 359 6.46 -3.38 -14.18
C HIS A 359 7.93 -3.35 -14.65
N LYS A 360 8.16 -3.74 -15.91
CA LYS A 360 9.44 -3.73 -16.63
C LYS A 360 10.53 -4.58 -15.96
N HIS A 361 10.14 -5.73 -15.42
CA HIS A 361 11.01 -6.63 -14.67
C HIS A 361 10.41 -8.05 -14.58
N TYR A 362 11.04 -8.98 -13.87
CA TYR A 362 10.52 -10.35 -13.72
C TYR A 362 9.63 -10.55 -12.49
N HIS A 363 8.42 -11.07 -12.71
CA HIS A 363 7.46 -11.47 -11.68
C HIS A 363 7.60 -12.94 -11.30
N PHE A 364 7.46 -13.25 -10.02
CA PHE A 364 7.21 -14.60 -9.54
C PHE A 364 5.74 -14.99 -9.78
N SER A 365 5.48 -16.01 -10.59
CA SER A 365 4.13 -16.31 -11.09
C SER A 365 3.19 -17.01 -10.09
N HIS A 366 3.71 -17.46 -8.94
CA HIS A 366 2.99 -18.34 -8.00
C HIS A 366 2.81 -17.71 -6.62
N TYR A 367 2.66 -16.38 -6.55
CA TYR A 367 2.55 -15.63 -5.29
C TYR A 367 1.17 -15.79 -4.64
N GLY A 368 0.09 -15.41 -5.34
CA GLY A 368 -1.25 -15.47 -4.79
C GLY A 368 -2.36 -15.46 -5.85
N SER A 369 -3.55 -15.89 -5.47
CA SER A 369 -4.75 -15.83 -6.32
C SER A 369 -5.92 -15.19 -5.57
N PHE A 370 -6.70 -14.41 -6.30
CA PHE A 370 -7.86 -13.69 -5.79
C PHE A 370 -9.08 -14.02 -6.63
N ALA A 371 -10.21 -14.28 -5.97
CA ALA A 371 -11.46 -14.60 -6.65
C ALA A 371 -12.63 -13.85 -6.02
N LEU A 372 -13.48 -13.29 -6.86
CA LEU A 372 -14.74 -12.68 -6.43
C LEU A 372 -15.87 -13.70 -6.59
N GLY A 373 -16.39 -14.21 -5.47
CA GLY A 373 -17.27 -15.38 -5.41
C GLY A 373 -16.50 -16.69 -5.19
N ASN A 374 -17.20 -17.83 -5.20
CA ASN A 374 -16.60 -19.14 -4.94
C ASN A 374 -15.42 -19.47 -5.89
N PRO A 375 -14.20 -19.71 -5.39
CA PRO A 375 -13.01 -19.95 -6.22
C PRO A 375 -13.07 -21.23 -7.07
N THR A 376 -13.97 -22.17 -6.74
CA THR A 376 -14.16 -23.41 -7.53
C THR A 376 -15.03 -23.22 -8.77
N ASP A 377 -15.69 -22.07 -8.90
CA ASP A 377 -16.52 -21.74 -10.06
C ASP A 377 -15.72 -20.95 -11.10
N GLN A 378 -15.44 -21.60 -12.24
CA GLN A 378 -14.67 -21.01 -13.34
C GLN A 378 -15.33 -19.79 -13.99
N SER A 379 -16.61 -19.53 -13.71
CA SER A 379 -17.31 -18.33 -14.19
C SER A 379 -17.05 -17.08 -13.35
N ASN A 380 -16.45 -17.24 -12.16
CA ASN A 380 -16.14 -16.12 -11.29
C ASN A 380 -14.96 -15.31 -11.81
N LEU A 381 -14.99 -14.01 -11.48
CA LEU A 381 -13.91 -13.10 -11.81
C LEU A 381 -12.73 -13.42 -10.91
N THR A 382 -11.64 -13.84 -11.54
CA THR A 382 -10.39 -14.19 -10.88
C THR A 382 -9.29 -13.24 -11.31
N ASN A 383 -8.38 -12.93 -10.39
CA ASN A 383 -7.07 -12.38 -10.71
C ASN A 383 -6.02 -13.30 -10.06
N THR A 384 -5.18 -13.91 -10.89
CA THR A 384 -3.96 -14.56 -10.40
C THR A 384 -2.88 -13.50 -10.24
N LYS A 385 -2.64 -13.10 -8.99
CA LYS A 385 -1.61 -12.12 -8.71
C LYS A 385 -0.24 -12.77 -8.85
N ARG A 386 0.46 -12.34 -9.90
CA ARG A 386 1.89 -12.56 -10.05
C ARG A 386 2.62 -11.60 -9.09
N GLY A 387 3.56 -12.11 -8.30
CA GLY A 387 4.38 -11.29 -7.41
C GLY A 387 5.40 -10.48 -8.22
N PHE A 388 5.39 -9.16 -8.09
CA PHE A 388 6.41 -8.19 -8.53
C PHE A 388 7.82 -8.61 -8.07
N CYS A 389 8.00 -8.81 -6.76
CA CYS A 389 9.14 -9.47 -6.12
C CYS A 389 8.79 -9.79 -4.66
N LEU A 390 9.44 -10.76 -4.02
CA LEU A 390 9.28 -10.97 -2.58
C LEU A 390 10.25 -10.08 -1.81
N GLN A 391 9.75 -8.96 -1.31
CA GLN A 391 10.56 -7.95 -0.63
C GLN A 391 10.05 -7.66 0.78
N ALA A 392 10.95 -7.71 1.76
CA ALA A 392 10.62 -7.44 3.14
C ALA A 392 10.53 -5.92 3.40
N VAL A 393 9.35 -5.34 3.16
CA VAL A 393 9.11 -3.89 3.23
C VAL A 393 8.66 -3.40 4.60
N TYR A 394 8.15 -4.27 5.47
CA TYR A 394 7.74 -3.89 6.83
C TYR A 394 8.09 -4.97 7.85
N ARG A 395 8.44 -4.53 9.06
CA ARG A 395 8.67 -5.39 10.21
C ARG A 395 7.40 -5.50 11.06
N HIS A 396 6.63 -6.54 10.81
CA HIS A 396 5.34 -6.77 11.44
C HIS A 396 5.46 -7.25 12.90
N ALA A 397 6.47 -8.08 13.19
CA ALA A 397 6.76 -8.53 14.55
C ALA A 397 7.78 -7.64 15.26
N ASN A 398 7.49 -7.31 16.52
CA ASN A 398 8.38 -6.67 17.45
C ASN A 398 8.80 -7.66 18.54
N ALA A 399 9.72 -8.56 18.22
CA ALA A 399 10.16 -9.61 19.15
C ALA A 399 11.62 -10.00 18.89
N GLU A 400 12.26 -10.69 19.84
CA GLU A 400 13.65 -11.12 19.78
C GLU A 400 13.96 -12.03 18.59
N TRP A 401 12.98 -12.80 18.14
CA TRP A 401 13.13 -13.68 16.98
C TRP A 401 13.02 -12.91 15.66
N SER A 402 12.49 -11.68 15.65
CA SER A 402 12.42 -10.82 14.47
C SER A 402 13.59 -9.84 14.41
N PRO A 403 14.50 -9.99 13.42
CA PRO A 403 15.67 -9.15 13.31
C PRO A 403 15.31 -7.72 12.90
N LEU A 404 16.08 -6.75 13.38
CA LEU A 404 15.93 -5.34 13.03
C LEU A 404 16.56 -5.02 11.66
N HIS A 405 17.63 -5.74 11.33
CA HIS A 405 18.28 -5.70 10.03
C HIS A 405 17.90 -6.92 9.17
N GLN A 406 17.65 -6.69 7.88
CA GLN A 406 17.43 -7.75 6.89
C GLN A 406 17.99 -7.36 5.50
N GLU A 407 18.25 -8.36 4.65
CA GLU A 407 18.96 -8.18 3.36
C GLU A 407 18.01 -8.19 2.13
N TYR A 408 16.75 -8.58 2.31
CA TYR A 408 15.68 -8.67 1.31
C TYR A 408 14.88 -7.37 1.12
N TYR A 409 15.52 -6.20 1.27
CA TYR A 409 14.88 -4.88 1.06
C TYR A 409 14.91 -4.42 -0.40
N THR A 410 15.44 -5.23 -1.32
CA THR A 410 15.41 -4.95 -2.76
C THR A 410 14.94 -6.19 -3.49
N CYS A 411 14.37 -6.03 -4.67
CA CYS A 411 13.95 -7.17 -5.48
C CYS A 411 15.11 -7.99 -6.10
N SER A 412 16.37 -7.57 -5.92
CA SER A 412 17.55 -8.32 -6.42
C SER A 412 17.89 -9.53 -5.54
N LEU A 413 17.51 -9.49 -4.26
CA LEU A 413 17.60 -10.61 -3.33
C LEU A 413 16.23 -10.77 -2.67
N GLN A 414 15.51 -11.82 -3.03
CA GLN A 414 14.12 -12.00 -2.64
C GLN A 414 13.94 -12.97 -1.47
N GLY A 415 13.07 -12.59 -0.54
CA GLY A 415 12.77 -13.37 0.65
C GLY A 415 12.05 -12.56 1.74
N ILE A 416 11.57 -13.28 2.76
CA ILE A 416 10.85 -12.71 3.91
C ILE A 416 11.47 -13.27 5.20
N PRO A 417 12.24 -12.48 5.96
CA PRO A 417 12.78 -12.89 7.25
C PRO A 417 11.68 -13.15 8.29
N PRO A 418 12.01 -13.86 9.39
CA PRO A 418 11.14 -13.97 10.55
C PRO A 418 10.64 -12.61 11.04
N GLY A 419 9.32 -12.44 11.08
CA GLY A 419 8.63 -11.28 11.62
C GLY A 419 8.57 -10.09 10.66
N TRP A 420 9.03 -10.25 9.43
CA TRP A 420 8.86 -9.28 8.36
C TRP A 420 7.73 -9.71 7.42
N GLN A 421 7.30 -8.79 6.57
CA GLN A 421 6.25 -9.04 5.58
C GLN A 421 6.64 -8.49 4.22
N ASP A 422 6.10 -9.14 3.20
CA ASP A 422 5.95 -8.57 1.87
C ASP A 422 4.55 -7.96 1.72
N THR A 423 4.45 -6.81 1.07
CA THR A 423 3.18 -6.09 0.89
C THR A 423 3.07 -5.55 -0.53
N TYR A 424 1.96 -5.90 -1.16
CA TYR A 424 1.51 -5.32 -2.42
C TYR A 424 0.38 -4.36 -2.13
N GLN A 425 0.71 -3.06 -2.09
CA GLN A 425 -0.27 -2.03 -1.82
C GLN A 425 -1.22 -1.77 -2.99
N GLY A 426 -2.46 -1.41 -2.65
CA GLY A 426 -3.43 -0.92 -3.63
C GLY A 426 -2.92 0.35 -4.33
N GLY A 427 -2.72 0.28 -5.64
CA GLY A 427 -2.10 1.34 -6.44
C GLY A 427 -1.06 0.80 -7.42
N LEU A 428 -0.40 -0.30 -7.04
CA LEU A 428 0.42 -1.08 -7.97
C LEU A 428 -0.42 -1.52 -9.16
N ARG A 429 0.14 -1.43 -10.38
CA ARG A 429 -0.53 -1.95 -11.57
C ARG A 429 -0.83 -3.44 -11.41
N CYS A 430 -1.98 -3.89 -11.91
CA CYS A 430 -2.51 -5.24 -11.74
C CYS A 430 -2.89 -5.65 -10.30
N GLN A 431 -2.92 -4.72 -9.34
CA GLN A 431 -3.36 -4.99 -7.96
C GLN A 431 -4.86 -4.72 -7.80
N TRP A 432 -5.70 -5.48 -8.51
CA TRP A 432 -7.16 -5.32 -8.49
C TRP A 432 -7.90 -6.53 -9.06
N ILE A 433 -9.21 -6.64 -8.83
CA ILE A 433 -10.09 -7.49 -9.64
C ILE A 433 -10.85 -6.61 -10.63
N ASP A 434 -10.86 -6.99 -11.90
CA ASP A 434 -11.68 -6.34 -12.92
C ASP A 434 -13.15 -6.75 -12.77
N ILE A 435 -13.96 -5.84 -12.28
CA ILE A 435 -15.39 -6.03 -12.00
C ILE A 435 -16.29 -5.38 -13.05
N THR A 436 -15.73 -5.05 -14.23
CA THR A 436 -16.44 -4.32 -15.29
C THR A 436 -17.69 -5.05 -15.78
N SER A 437 -17.69 -6.38 -15.78
CA SER A 437 -18.83 -7.20 -16.21
C SER A 437 -19.95 -7.30 -15.16
N ILE A 438 -19.73 -6.90 -13.90
CA ILE A 438 -20.75 -6.98 -12.85
C ILE A 438 -21.71 -5.80 -12.97
N ASN A 439 -22.96 -6.10 -13.28
CA ASN A 439 -24.01 -5.10 -13.39
C ASN A 439 -24.50 -4.66 -11.99
N THR A 440 -24.13 -3.44 -11.60
CA THR A 440 -24.65 -2.76 -10.39
C THR A 440 -25.48 -1.52 -10.74
N SER A 441 -26.09 -1.47 -11.93
CA SER A 441 -26.86 -0.29 -12.37
C SER A 441 -28.13 -0.06 -11.56
N ALA A 442 -28.75 -1.13 -11.05
CA ALA A 442 -30.02 -1.10 -10.32
C ALA A 442 -29.85 -1.25 -8.80
N GLN A 443 -28.86 -2.01 -8.35
CA GLN A 443 -28.59 -2.28 -6.94
C GLN A 443 -27.11 -2.58 -6.70
N SER A 444 -26.64 -2.34 -5.47
CA SER A 444 -25.33 -2.78 -5.03
C SER A 444 -25.23 -4.31 -5.06
N TYR A 445 -24.02 -4.83 -5.19
CA TYR A 445 -23.76 -6.27 -5.23
C TYR A 445 -22.80 -6.65 -4.11
N THR A 446 -23.26 -7.49 -3.19
CA THR A 446 -22.45 -8.00 -2.07
C THR A 446 -22.05 -9.45 -2.36
N THR A 447 -20.77 -9.76 -2.20
CA THR A 447 -20.21 -11.09 -2.46
C THR A 447 -18.92 -11.27 -1.63
N SER A 448 -18.33 -12.45 -1.69
CA SER A 448 -17.06 -12.76 -1.04
C SER A 448 -15.88 -12.44 -1.96
N LEU A 449 -14.82 -11.90 -1.40
CA LEU A 449 -13.48 -11.83 -1.98
C LEU A 449 -12.64 -12.91 -1.28
N TYR A 450 -12.20 -13.90 -2.04
CA TYR A 450 -11.30 -14.95 -1.59
C TYR A 450 -9.86 -14.60 -1.99
N SER A 451 -8.92 -14.78 -1.05
CA SER A 451 -7.48 -14.79 -1.29
C SER A 451 -6.93 -16.18 -1.00
N SER A 452 -5.97 -16.60 -1.82
CA SER A 452 -5.10 -17.74 -1.55
C SER A 452 -3.65 -17.31 -1.80
N LEU A 453 -2.87 -17.20 -0.73
CA LEU A 453 -1.43 -17.06 -0.76
C LEU A 453 -0.79 -18.42 -1.09
N ASN A 454 0.36 -18.42 -1.78
CA ASN A 454 1.12 -19.61 -2.12
C ASN A 454 0.27 -20.79 -2.66
N PRO A 455 -0.67 -20.55 -3.59
CA PRO A 455 -1.71 -21.54 -3.94
C PRO A 455 -1.14 -22.82 -4.57
N ASP A 456 0.08 -22.77 -5.10
CA ASP A 456 0.76 -23.87 -5.79
C ASP A 456 1.91 -24.48 -4.97
N GLY A 457 2.17 -24.00 -3.74
CA GLY A 457 3.23 -24.51 -2.87
C GLY A 457 4.66 -24.24 -3.37
N PHE A 458 4.86 -23.14 -4.10
CA PHE A 458 6.18 -22.73 -4.63
C PHE A 458 7.03 -21.98 -3.60
N LEU A 459 6.38 -21.29 -2.66
CA LEU A 459 7.05 -20.73 -1.50
C LEU A 459 7.22 -21.87 -0.49
N CYS A 460 8.47 -22.18 -0.14
CA CYS A 460 8.75 -23.28 0.79
C CYS A 460 8.40 -22.87 2.21
N GLU A 461 7.21 -23.26 2.66
CA GLU A 461 6.73 -23.11 4.03
C GLU A 461 7.16 -24.30 4.87
N GLY A 462 8.45 -24.34 5.15
CA GLY A 462 9.10 -25.47 5.78
C GLY A 462 10.61 -25.32 5.72
N THR A 463 11.30 -26.46 5.63
CA THR A 463 12.76 -26.46 5.45
C THR A 463 13.08 -26.75 3.98
N PRO A 464 13.74 -25.83 3.26
CA PRO A 464 14.20 -26.09 1.91
C PRO A 464 15.18 -27.27 1.89
N GLN A 465 14.95 -28.21 0.97
CA GLN A 465 15.88 -29.31 0.69
C GLN A 465 17.00 -28.81 -0.22
N PRO A 466 18.26 -28.82 0.23
CA PRO A 466 19.38 -28.35 -0.58
C PRO A 466 19.46 -29.08 -1.92
N ASP A 467 19.73 -28.34 -3.00
CA ASP A 467 19.92 -28.84 -4.37
C ASP A 467 18.80 -29.75 -4.90
N THR A 468 17.62 -29.72 -4.29
CA THR A 468 16.46 -30.49 -4.72
C THR A 468 15.47 -29.60 -5.45
N TRP A 469 15.10 -30.00 -6.66
CA TRP A 469 14.11 -29.31 -7.50
C TRP A 469 13.02 -30.29 -7.90
N ILE A 470 11.77 -29.95 -7.61
CA ILE A 470 10.61 -30.78 -7.88
C ILE A 470 9.90 -30.21 -9.10
N ARG A 471 9.84 -31.01 -10.18
CA ARG A 471 9.02 -30.70 -11.34
C ARG A 471 7.55 -30.68 -10.92
N THR A 472 6.87 -29.58 -11.24
CA THR A 472 5.44 -29.43 -10.95
C THR A 472 4.66 -29.48 -12.26
N GLU A 473 3.65 -30.34 -12.32
CA GLU A 473 2.73 -30.42 -13.45
C GLU A 473 1.53 -29.51 -13.18
N PHE A 474 1.33 -28.48 -14.01
CA PHE A 474 0.24 -27.52 -13.86
C PHE A 474 -0.84 -27.75 -14.91
N ASN A 475 -2.12 -27.72 -14.49
CA ASN A 475 -3.26 -27.76 -15.40
C ASN A 475 -3.68 -26.37 -15.91
N THR A 476 -2.91 -25.32 -15.60
CA THR A 476 -3.20 -23.92 -15.94
C THR A 476 -2.46 -23.48 -17.21
N THR A 477 -3.15 -22.72 -18.05
CA THR A 477 -2.68 -22.31 -19.38
C THR A 477 -1.68 -21.17 -19.25
N CYS A 478 -0.44 -21.38 -19.70
CA CYS A 478 0.49 -20.27 -19.91
C CYS A 478 0.03 -19.43 -21.12
N CYS A 479 0.24 -18.13 -20.98
CA CYS A 479 -0.15 -17.03 -21.84
C CYS A 479 -0.02 -17.26 -23.37
N SER A 480 -0.99 -16.77 -24.15
CA SER A 480 -0.96 -16.65 -25.61
C SER A 480 -0.36 -15.31 -26.03
N GLY A 481 0.83 -15.34 -26.61
CA GLY A 481 1.46 -14.15 -27.20
C GLY A 481 2.95 -14.32 -27.46
N ASN A 482 3.51 -13.58 -28.43
CA ASN A 482 4.95 -13.51 -28.64
C ASN A 482 5.60 -12.72 -27.49
N GLY A 483 6.57 -13.32 -26.81
CA GLY A 483 7.25 -12.73 -25.65
C GLY A 483 6.81 -13.34 -24.32
N CYS A 484 5.74 -14.14 -24.32
CA CYS A 484 5.43 -15.03 -23.23
C CYS A 484 5.47 -16.49 -23.70
N CYS A 485 5.73 -17.35 -22.72
CA CYS A 485 5.74 -18.80 -22.80
C CYS A 485 4.36 -19.32 -23.31
N GLY A 486 4.25 -19.53 -24.62
CA GLY A 486 3.02 -19.74 -25.40
C GLY A 486 2.07 -20.88 -24.97
N GLU A 487 0.82 -20.79 -25.45
CA GLU A 487 -0.24 -21.79 -25.27
C GLU A 487 0.14 -23.17 -25.81
N SER A 488 0.34 -24.15 -24.92
CA SER A 488 0.27 -25.57 -25.25
C SER A 488 0.09 -26.42 -23.99
N ASN A 489 -0.39 -27.65 -24.18
CA ASN A 489 -0.66 -28.61 -23.11
C ASN A 489 0.58 -28.92 -22.25
N LEU A 490 0.41 -28.79 -20.94
CA LEU A 490 0.96 -29.57 -19.82
C LEU A 490 2.47 -29.88 -19.73
N THR A 491 3.36 -29.29 -20.52
CA THR A 491 4.82 -29.46 -20.26
C THR A 491 5.73 -28.37 -20.83
N GLN A 492 5.18 -27.29 -21.40
CA GLN A 492 5.93 -26.48 -22.37
C GLN A 492 5.85 -24.96 -22.19
N CYS A 493 5.68 -24.47 -20.97
CA CYS A 493 5.89 -23.05 -20.72
C CYS A 493 7.41 -22.76 -20.81
N CYS A 494 7.79 -21.76 -21.61
CA CYS A 494 9.14 -21.24 -21.77
C CYS A 494 10.04 -22.05 -22.69
N GLY A 495 9.50 -22.34 -23.89
CA GLY A 495 10.24 -23.04 -24.94
C GLY A 495 10.27 -24.56 -24.73
N GLY A 496 9.33 -25.13 -24.00
CA GLY A 496 9.25 -26.57 -23.78
C GLY A 496 9.89 -27.08 -22.48
N LEU A 497 10.24 -26.19 -21.56
CA LEU A 497 11.05 -26.53 -20.38
C LEU A 497 10.17 -26.72 -19.13
N PRO A 498 10.57 -27.60 -18.20
CA PRO A 498 9.80 -27.85 -16.97
C PRO A 498 9.83 -26.65 -16.03
N VAL A 499 8.69 -26.39 -15.36
CA VAL A 499 8.63 -25.50 -14.20
C VAL A 499 8.94 -26.32 -12.95
N GLU A 500 9.89 -25.85 -12.14
CA GLU A 500 10.40 -26.59 -11.00
C GLU A 500 10.36 -25.70 -9.73
N ARG A 501 9.87 -26.27 -8.63
CA ARG A 501 9.89 -25.63 -7.31
C ARG A 501 11.02 -26.20 -6.47
N VAL A 502 11.48 -25.44 -5.48
CA VAL A 502 12.46 -25.94 -4.50
C VAL A 502 11.83 -27.10 -3.74
N GLY A 503 12.57 -28.20 -3.57
CA GLY A 503 12.17 -29.30 -2.69
C GLY A 503 11.96 -28.76 -1.29
N CYS A 504 10.82 -29.06 -0.67
CA CYS A 504 10.45 -28.48 0.60
C CYS A 504 9.93 -29.56 1.54
N GLU A 505 10.54 -29.66 2.72
CA GLU A 505 9.97 -30.40 3.84
C GLU A 505 8.97 -29.49 4.53
N THR A 506 7.75 -29.49 3.99
CA THR A 506 6.62 -28.74 4.55
C THR A 506 6.23 -29.32 5.89
N TRP A 507 5.83 -28.46 6.81
CA TRP A 507 5.31 -28.87 8.10
C TRP A 507 3.78 -29.04 8.02
N ASN A 508 3.21 -29.83 8.94
CA ASN A 508 1.77 -30.05 8.99
C ASN A 508 1.04 -28.71 9.20
N GLN A 509 0.05 -28.40 8.36
CA GLN A 509 -0.79 -27.18 8.41
C GLN A 509 -0.21 -25.92 7.75
N ALA A 510 0.92 -26.02 7.04
CA ALA A 510 1.56 -24.88 6.37
C ALA A 510 0.68 -24.12 5.36
N GLU A 511 -0.44 -24.70 4.91
CA GLU A 511 -1.34 -24.07 3.95
C GLU A 511 -2.68 -23.63 4.57
N GLU A 512 -2.91 -23.87 5.87
CA GLU A 512 -4.20 -23.60 6.52
C GLU A 512 -4.49 -22.11 6.69
N ASP A 513 -3.46 -21.27 6.87
CA ASP A 513 -3.53 -19.82 7.06
C ASP A 513 -3.19 -19.01 5.79
N ASN A 514 -2.98 -19.71 4.67
CA ASN A 514 -2.80 -19.11 3.36
C ASN A 514 -4.11 -18.68 2.69
N GLN A 515 -5.26 -19.10 3.24
CA GLN A 515 -6.56 -18.77 2.68
C GLN A 515 -7.29 -17.76 3.53
N SER A 516 -8.01 -16.86 2.86
CA SER A 516 -8.75 -15.80 3.50
C SER A 516 -9.99 -15.45 2.69
N GLU A 517 -11.06 -15.13 3.39
CA GLU A 517 -12.32 -14.72 2.79
C GLU A 517 -12.83 -13.48 3.52
N MET A 518 -13.27 -12.48 2.76
CA MET A 518 -13.96 -11.32 3.31
C MET A 518 -15.17 -10.95 2.46
N ILE A 519 -16.15 -10.29 3.07
CA ILE A 519 -17.31 -9.78 2.35
C ILE A 519 -17.00 -8.40 1.77
N VAL A 520 -17.23 -8.24 0.48
CA VAL A 520 -17.12 -6.96 -0.24
C VAL A 520 -18.47 -6.54 -0.78
N THR A 521 -18.70 -5.22 -0.86
CA THR A 521 -19.92 -4.64 -1.44
C THR A 521 -19.54 -3.70 -2.57
N LEU A 522 -19.92 -4.06 -3.78
CA LEU A 522 -19.75 -3.23 -4.96
C LEU A 522 -20.87 -2.19 -4.99
N PRO A 523 -20.56 -0.89 -5.03
CA PRO A 523 -21.55 0.17 -5.01
C PRO A 523 -22.29 0.25 -6.37
N LEU A 524 -23.23 1.18 -6.51
CA LEU A 524 -23.95 1.35 -7.78
C LEU A 524 -22.99 1.75 -8.91
N SER A 525 -23.37 1.47 -10.15
CA SER A 525 -22.60 1.97 -11.30
C SER A 525 -22.54 3.50 -11.24
N GLY A 526 -21.36 4.06 -11.40
CA GLY A 526 -21.11 5.49 -11.23
C GLY A 526 -20.65 5.87 -9.83
N GLU A 527 -20.64 4.95 -8.89
CA GLU A 527 -20.08 5.12 -7.54
C GLU A 527 -18.77 4.34 -7.40
N GLY A 528 -17.99 4.71 -6.39
CA GLY A 528 -16.68 4.15 -6.05
C GLY A 528 -16.03 4.90 -4.88
N GLN A 529 -14.69 4.92 -4.83
CA GLN A 529 -13.88 5.54 -3.77
C GLN A 529 -14.36 6.96 -3.41
N VAL A 530 -14.63 7.79 -4.42
CA VAL A 530 -15.07 9.19 -4.25
C VAL A 530 -16.40 9.33 -3.51
N THR A 531 -17.26 8.31 -3.60
CA THR A 531 -18.56 8.26 -2.95
C THR A 531 -18.58 7.50 -1.62
N GLU A 532 -17.46 6.88 -1.25
CA GLU A 532 -17.31 6.20 0.03
C GLU A 532 -17.06 7.21 1.16
N LYS A 533 -17.24 6.75 2.40
CA LYS A 533 -16.89 7.57 3.57
C LYS A 533 -15.39 7.81 3.58
N CYS A 534 -15.00 9.03 3.93
CA CYS A 534 -13.58 9.34 4.11
C CYS A 534 -12.96 8.49 5.19
N GLN A 535 -11.86 7.82 4.85
CA GLN A 535 -11.03 7.14 5.83
C GLN A 535 -10.18 8.17 6.57
N ASN A 536 -9.66 7.79 7.73
CA ASN A 536 -8.76 8.66 8.50
C ASN A 536 -7.50 9.06 7.72
N SER A 537 -7.10 8.27 6.71
CA SER A 537 -5.94 8.48 5.83
C SER A 537 -6.21 9.39 4.62
N SER A 538 -7.48 9.54 4.21
CA SER A 538 -7.86 10.22 2.96
C SER A 538 -8.03 11.73 3.10
N GLY A 539 -8.10 12.25 4.34
CA GLY A 539 -8.51 13.62 4.64
C GLY A 539 -10.02 13.85 4.43
N SER A 540 -10.68 14.49 5.40
CA SER A 540 -12.15 14.68 5.41
C SER A 540 -12.59 16.11 5.10
N TRP A 541 -11.70 16.94 4.54
CA TRP A 541 -11.91 18.38 4.37
C TRP A 541 -11.50 18.86 2.99
N GLY A 542 -12.17 19.89 2.49
CA GLY A 542 -11.78 20.57 1.27
C GLY A 542 -12.16 19.80 0.01
N GLU A 543 -11.93 20.45 -1.12
CA GLU A 543 -12.31 20.02 -2.46
C GLU A 543 -11.37 18.99 -3.07
N LYS A 544 -10.16 18.84 -2.52
CA LYS A 544 -9.12 17.93 -3.02
C LYS A 544 -9.25 16.49 -2.56
N ARG A 545 -10.11 16.19 -1.59
CA ARG A 545 -10.29 14.83 -1.07
C ARG A 545 -10.95 13.89 -2.07
N ASP A 546 -10.65 12.61 -1.98
CA ASP A 546 -11.15 11.57 -2.91
C ASP A 546 -12.19 10.66 -2.27
N CYS A 547 -13.01 11.24 -1.41
CA CYS A 547 -14.04 10.57 -0.61
C CYS A 547 -15.14 11.55 -0.16
N GLY A 548 -16.24 11.00 0.35
CA GLY A 548 -17.29 11.76 1.01
C GLY A 548 -18.12 12.65 0.08
N LEU A 549 -18.16 12.33 -1.22
CA LEU A 549 -19.10 12.92 -2.17
C LEU A 549 -20.24 11.94 -2.47
N LYS A 550 -21.22 12.38 -3.27
CA LYS A 550 -22.30 11.55 -3.80
C LYS A 550 -22.53 11.87 -5.26
N LEU A 551 -22.92 10.87 -6.03
CA LEU A 551 -23.37 11.06 -7.40
C LEU A 551 -24.71 11.81 -7.39
N HIS A 552 -24.79 12.94 -8.10
CA HIS A 552 -26.01 13.72 -8.15
C HIS A 552 -27.13 12.96 -8.88
N PRO A 553 -28.37 12.89 -8.35
CA PRO A 553 -29.45 12.10 -8.96
C PRO A 553 -29.80 12.48 -10.41
N LYS A 554 -29.72 13.78 -10.73
CA LYS A 554 -29.90 14.31 -12.10
C LYS A 554 -28.60 14.44 -12.88
N GLY A 555 -27.46 14.17 -12.25
CA GLY A 555 -26.11 14.34 -12.82
C GLY A 555 -25.41 13.02 -13.08
N LYS A 556 -26.15 11.92 -13.22
CA LYS A 556 -25.56 10.58 -13.36
C LYS A 556 -24.82 10.38 -14.68
N TYR A 557 -25.37 10.91 -15.76
CA TYR A 557 -24.89 10.68 -17.12
C TYR A 557 -25.39 11.79 -18.04
N LEU A 558 -24.69 12.92 -18.02
CA LEU A 558 -25.02 14.13 -18.75
C LEU A 558 -24.23 14.22 -20.04
N LYS A 559 -24.81 14.87 -21.05
CA LYS A 559 -24.20 15.06 -22.37
C LYS A 559 -23.87 16.53 -22.60
N CYS A 560 -22.69 16.80 -23.16
CA CYS A 560 -22.35 18.08 -23.79
C CYS A 560 -22.35 17.93 -25.32
N GLU A 561 -22.66 19.01 -26.03
CA GLU A 561 -22.87 18.96 -27.48
C GLU A 561 -21.58 18.73 -28.27
N ASN A 562 -20.48 19.38 -27.85
CA ASN A 562 -19.24 19.42 -28.60
C ASN A 562 -18.05 18.89 -27.76
N PRO A 563 -17.65 17.62 -27.92
CA PRO A 563 -16.46 17.05 -27.27
C PRO A 563 -15.20 17.91 -27.46
N GLY A 564 -14.44 18.09 -26.39
CA GLY A 564 -13.22 18.91 -26.38
C GLY A 564 -13.45 20.42 -26.36
N GLN A 565 -14.70 20.90 -26.40
CA GLN A 565 -15.02 22.33 -26.29
C GLN A 565 -15.39 22.70 -24.85
N GLN A 566 -15.35 24.01 -24.56
CA GLN A 566 -15.78 24.54 -23.27
C GLN A 566 -17.29 24.36 -23.09
N VAL A 567 -17.69 23.90 -21.91
CA VAL A 567 -19.08 23.73 -21.46
C VAL A 567 -19.32 24.56 -20.22
N VAL A 568 -20.56 25.00 -20.03
CA VAL A 568 -20.98 25.73 -18.84
C VAL A 568 -22.17 25.03 -18.18
N LEU A 569 -21.99 24.61 -16.94
CA LEU A 569 -23.11 24.24 -16.07
C LEU A 569 -23.65 25.52 -15.42
N LYS A 570 -24.86 25.94 -15.83
CA LYS A 570 -25.38 27.28 -15.55
C LYS A 570 -26.09 27.39 -14.22
N GLN A 571 -25.83 28.48 -13.50
CA GLN A 571 -26.54 28.86 -12.27
C GLN A 571 -26.54 27.74 -11.22
N VAL A 572 -25.36 27.18 -10.93
CA VAL A 572 -25.19 26.16 -9.90
C VAL A 572 -25.36 26.79 -8.53
N ALA A 573 -26.27 26.23 -7.73
CA ALA A 573 -26.61 26.71 -6.41
C ALA A 573 -26.82 25.55 -5.43
N THR A 574 -26.63 25.83 -4.15
CA THR A 574 -26.90 24.89 -3.05
C THR A 574 -27.78 25.52 -1.96
N THR A 575 -28.53 24.70 -1.23
CA THR A 575 -29.40 25.12 -0.13
C THR A 575 -28.70 25.16 1.24
N ASP A 576 -27.55 24.50 1.39
CA ASP A 576 -26.82 24.40 2.66
C ASP A 576 -25.48 25.14 2.64
N PHE A 577 -24.73 25.06 3.75
CA PHE A 577 -23.34 25.51 3.81
C PHE A 577 -22.47 24.88 2.70
N TYR A 578 -21.23 25.35 2.53
CA TYR A 578 -20.38 25.01 1.37
C TYR A 578 -20.48 23.56 0.91
N GLN A 579 -20.71 23.36 -0.38
CA GLN A 579 -20.64 22.08 -1.07
C GLN A 579 -19.48 22.09 -2.05
N VAL A 580 -18.71 21.01 -2.07
CA VAL A 580 -17.80 20.66 -3.16
C VAL A 580 -18.64 20.11 -4.30
N VAL A 581 -18.41 20.59 -5.51
CA VAL A 581 -18.97 20.08 -6.76
C VAL A 581 -17.81 19.62 -7.63
N ARG A 582 -17.80 18.33 -7.98
CA ARG A 582 -16.78 17.70 -8.82
C ARG A 582 -17.43 17.19 -10.10
N ILE A 583 -16.87 17.60 -11.24
CA ILE A 583 -17.30 17.14 -12.55
C ILE A 583 -16.30 16.09 -13.03
N CYS A 584 -16.82 14.90 -13.33
CA CYS A 584 -16.04 13.78 -13.85
C CYS A 584 -16.50 13.40 -15.24
N GLU A 585 -15.64 12.77 -16.01
CA GLU A 585 -16.04 12.08 -17.24
C GLU A 585 -17.04 10.95 -16.94
N ALA A 586 -17.84 10.61 -17.92
CA ALA A 586 -18.71 9.43 -17.91
C ALA A 586 -18.40 8.55 -19.13
N SER A 587 -18.50 7.24 -18.97
CA SER A 587 -18.18 6.27 -20.02
C SER A 587 -19.40 5.92 -20.86
N VAL A 588 -19.23 6.02 -22.18
CA VAL A 588 -20.20 5.58 -23.19
C VAL A 588 -20.40 4.08 -23.14
N ALA A 589 -19.31 3.32 -23.02
CA ALA A 589 -19.35 1.87 -22.97
C ALA A 589 -20.09 1.37 -21.71
N LEU A 590 -19.76 1.94 -20.55
CA LEU A 590 -20.34 1.53 -19.26
C LEU A 590 -21.70 2.16 -18.99
N ARG A 591 -22.11 3.19 -19.76
CA ARG A 591 -23.31 4.01 -19.54
C ARG A 591 -23.38 4.54 -18.10
N SER A 592 -22.24 4.99 -17.59
CA SER A 592 -22.11 5.34 -16.19
C SER A 592 -21.09 6.44 -15.96
N GLY A 593 -21.25 7.17 -14.86
CA GLY A 593 -20.24 8.10 -14.39
C GLY A 593 -18.96 7.38 -13.98
N LEU A 594 -17.85 8.10 -13.99
CA LEU A 594 -16.56 7.59 -13.54
C LEU A 594 -16.21 8.37 -12.29
N ALA A 595 -16.46 7.79 -11.11
CA ALA A 595 -16.22 8.43 -9.83
C ALA A 595 -14.72 8.79 -9.69
N CYS A 596 -14.35 9.97 -10.17
CA CYS A 596 -12.99 10.35 -10.47
C CYS A 596 -12.31 11.06 -9.29
N ILE A 597 -11.07 10.66 -9.02
CA ILE A 597 -10.21 11.36 -8.06
C ILE A 597 -9.94 12.80 -8.51
N TRP A 598 -9.48 13.65 -7.61
CA TRP A 598 -9.31 15.08 -7.83
C TRP A 598 -8.43 15.38 -9.05
N ASN A 599 -7.29 14.69 -9.17
CA ASN A 599 -6.36 14.82 -10.31
C ASN A 599 -6.97 14.38 -11.65
N ALA A 600 -8.00 13.54 -11.64
CA ALA A 600 -8.69 13.05 -12.83
C ALA A 600 -9.99 13.82 -13.11
N SER A 601 -10.36 14.79 -12.27
CA SER A 601 -11.57 15.58 -12.45
C SER A 601 -11.44 16.61 -13.59
N LEU A 602 -12.54 16.84 -14.30
CA LEU A 602 -12.61 17.90 -15.32
C LEU A 602 -12.57 19.28 -14.67
N THR A 603 -13.23 19.39 -13.52
CA THR A 603 -13.14 20.54 -12.62
C THR A 603 -13.68 20.17 -11.25
N THR A 604 -13.20 20.85 -10.22
CA THR A 604 -13.78 20.80 -8.88
C THR A 604 -13.92 22.24 -8.37
N VAL A 605 -15.09 22.59 -7.84
CA VAL A 605 -15.38 23.92 -7.30
C VAL A 605 -16.09 23.85 -5.95
N ILE A 606 -16.03 24.92 -5.18
CA ILE A 606 -16.79 25.08 -3.94
C ILE A 606 -17.93 26.07 -4.18
N ILE A 607 -19.16 25.67 -3.86
CA ILE A 607 -20.38 26.47 -3.98
C ILE A 607 -20.95 26.75 -2.59
N SER A 608 -21.46 27.95 -2.35
CA SER A 608 -22.07 28.38 -1.08
C SER A 608 -23.51 28.82 -1.30
N HIS A 609 -24.43 28.49 -0.39
CA HIS A 609 -25.79 29.05 -0.42
C HIS A 609 -25.82 30.58 -0.23
N ARG A 610 -24.76 31.17 0.35
CA ARG A 610 -24.66 32.62 0.56
C ARG A 610 -24.32 33.37 -0.72
N ASP A 611 -23.75 32.66 -1.68
CA ASP A 611 -23.36 33.24 -2.96
C ASP A 611 -24.52 33.22 -3.94
N LYS A 612 -24.48 34.14 -4.91
CA LYS A 612 -25.33 34.03 -6.09
C LYS A 612 -25.01 32.71 -6.81
N PRO A 613 -25.99 32.07 -7.47
CA PRO A 613 -25.73 30.91 -8.32
C PRO A 613 -24.56 31.19 -9.27
N ARG A 614 -23.65 30.22 -9.38
CA ARG A 614 -22.41 30.37 -10.16
C ARG A 614 -22.39 29.45 -11.35
N ASP A 615 -21.80 29.92 -12.44
CA ASP A 615 -21.54 29.10 -13.61
C ASP A 615 -20.27 28.28 -13.38
N ILE A 616 -20.31 26.97 -13.67
CA ILE A 616 -19.14 26.09 -13.61
C ILE A 616 -18.66 25.83 -15.03
N HIS A 617 -17.41 26.17 -15.30
CA HIS A 617 -16.76 26.01 -16.59
C HIS A 617 -15.85 24.78 -16.57
N PHE A 618 -15.92 23.95 -17.61
CA PHE A 618 -15.04 22.81 -17.80
C PHE A 618 -14.94 22.46 -19.29
N ILE A 619 -13.98 21.61 -19.64
CA ILE A 619 -13.85 21.08 -21.00
C ILE A 619 -14.69 19.81 -21.11
N CYS A 620 -15.60 19.78 -22.08
CA CYS A 620 -16.36 18.60 -22.46
C CYS A 620 -15.39 17.45 -22.75
N PRO A 621 -15.56 16.25 -22.16
CA PRO A 621 -14.62 15.15 -22.36
C PRO A 621 -14.35 14.90 -23.86
N PRO A 622 -13.08 14.95 -24.29
CA PRO A 622 -12.74 14.71 -25.68
C PRO A 622 -12.93 13.23 -26.03
N PRO A 623 -13.03 12.87 -27.32
CA PRO A 623 -12.98 11.48 -27.73
C PRO A 623 -11.65 10.85 -27.32
N ARG A 624 -11.70 9.65 -26.72
CA ARG A 624 -10.53 8.83 -26.40
C ARG A 624 -10.27 7.79 -27.47
N ASP A 625 -11.32 7.12 -27.92
CA ASP A 625 -11.26 6.05 -28.92
C ASP A 625 -12.58 5.96 -29.73
N SER A 626 -12.74 4.91 -30.53
CA SER A 626 -13.93 4.70 -31.38
C SER A 626 -15.22 4.39 -30.61
N VAL A 627 -15.14 3.96 -29.35
CA VAL A 627 -16.25 3.65 -28.44
C VAL A 627 -16.48 4.83 -27.49
N GLU A 628 -15.42 5.28 -26.82
CA GLU A 628 -15.42 6.45 -25.95
C GLU A 628 -15.27 7.72 -26.78
N ILE A 629 -16.34 8.06 -27.50
CA ILE A 629 -16.43 9.20 -28.42
C ILE A 629 -16.48 10.57 -27.72
N GLY A 630 -16.31 10.60 -26.39
CA GLY A 630 -16.37 11.80 -25.56
C GLY A 630 -17.79 12.34 -25.39
N GLY A 631 -17.90 13.52 -24.81
CA GLY A 631 -19.17 14.24 -24.68
C GLY A 631 -20.04 13.86 -23.49
N GLN A 632 -19.57 12.96 -22.61
CA GLN A 632 -20.36 12.46 -21.47
C GLN A 632 -19.68 12.77 -20.15
N PHE A 633 -20.44 13.25 -19.17
CA PHE A 633 -19.91 13.63 -17.86
C PHE A 633 -20.92 13.38 -16.73
N SER A 634 -20.44 13.41 -15.50
CA SER A 634 -21.24 13.23 -14.29
C SER A 634 -20.89 14.28 -13.24
N VAL A 635 -21.85 14.58 -12.37
CA VAL A 635 -21.73 15.56 -11.30
C VAL A 635 -21.73 14.84 -9.96
N TYR A 636 -20.65 14.98 -9.22
CA TYR A 636 -20.52 14.54 -7.84
C TYR A 636 -20.52 15.75 -6.91
N TYR A 637 -21.08 15.60 -5.72
CA TYR A 637 -21.09 16.69 -4.77
C TYR A 637 -21.12 16.22 -3.32
N GLY A 638 -20.72 17.08 -2.40
CA GLY A 638 -20.80 16.79 -0.97
C GLY A 638 -20.36 17.98 -0.13
N PRO A 639 -20.57 17.95 1.18
CA PRO A 639 -20.27 19.08 2.06
C PRO A 639 -18.77 19.39 2.09
N LEU A 640 -18.37 20.64 2.26
CA LEU A 640 -16.94 21.01 2.33
C LEU A 640 -16.17 20.28 3.44
N PHE A 641 -16.87 19.90 4.50
CA PHE A 641 -16.39 19.04 5.57
C PHE A 641 -17.23 17.76 5.56
N ALA A 642 -16.61 16.59 5.40
CA ALA A 642 -17.33 15.33 5.15
C ALA A 642 -18.27 14.91 6.30
N ASP A 643 -18.07 15.46 7.49
CA ASP A 643 -18.90 15.20 8.68
C ASP A 643 -20.21 16.01 8.72
N LEU A 644 -20.41 16.95 7.79
CA LEU A 644 -21.60 17.78 7.74
C LEU A 644 -22.70 17.17 6.88
N ALA A 645 -23.91 17.75 6.96
CA ALA A 645 -25.03 17.33 6.14
C ALA A 645 -24.84 17.71 4.66
N PHE A 646 -25.43 16.91 3.78
CA PHE A 646 -25.48 17.20 2.35
C PHE A 646 -26.55 18.26 2.08
N GLY A 647 -26.19 19.30 1.33
CA GLY A 647 -27.14 20.24 0.75
C GLY A 647 -27.77 19.72 -0.51
N ASP A 648 -28.93 20.27 -0.88
CA ASP A 648 -29.42 20.07 -2.24
C ASP A 648 -28.52 20.87 -3.20
N LEU A 649 -28.19 20.28 -4.34
CA LEU A 649 -27.49 20.94 -5.43
C LEU A 649 -28.47 21.10 -6.61
N SER A 650 -28.43 22.24 -7.27
CA SER A 650 -29.25 22.51 -8.45
C SER A 650 -28.49 23.31 -9.49
N TRP A 651 -28.90 23.20 -10.75
CA TRP A 651 -28.44 24.00 -11.86
C TRP A 651 -29.60 24.23 -12.84
N SER A 652 -29.50 25.27 -13.65
CA SER A 652 -30.58 25.68 -14.57
C SER A 652 -30.51 24.99 -15.94
N SER A 653 -29.32 24.91 -16.54
CA SER A 653 -29.07 24.33 -17.85
C SER A 653 -27.61 23.90 -18.01
N ILE A 654 -27.34 23.20 -19.12
CA ILE A 654 -26.00 22.87 -19.61
C ILE A 654 -25.92 23.51 -20.99
N ASP A 655 -24.90 24.33 -21.21
CA ASP A 655 -24.63 24.98 -22.50
C ASP A 655 -23.82 24.07 -23.43
#